data_AF-B2MUU3-F1
#
_entry.id   AF-B2MUU3-F1
#
_cell.length_a   1.000
_cell.length_b   1.000
_cell.length_c   1.000
_cell.angle_alpha   90.00
_cell.angle_beta   90.00
_cell.angle_gamma   90.00
#
_symmetry.space_group_name_H-M   'P 1'
#
loop_
_entity.id
_entity.type
_entity.pdbx_description
1 polymer ?
#
loop_
_entity_poly.entity_id
_entity_poly.type
_entity_poly.pdbx_seq_one_letter_code
_entity_poly.pdbx_strand_id
1 'polypeptide(L)'
;MEAPGLVVGSALRAAQPPPPPPLPRSPRGAADRLLIFSREPRPRLAPLTRCYCSREGKGNARSKPHREGSNSVRLNVKANNDQETYLADERHEGVDIWELFSQAQRNILHLNKQRLVAMEELKKLQDENKSLLQDIEVLETERQGFSIEIAESSRFSELLLRIDTMTISGMVGMTEASDLRKKVIDNRYMIHSVFSDIHHKQDTELLSELRLFLRKPAEKPLHVVHICSEMDPITSRGSLATYVTGLSSALQRKGNLVEVILPKYAGINEDVIHFLRKAEADYESYYGGCWHKNRIWTGISSGVSLTLIEPVQLSYFDRDMLRGYPDDFERFSYFSRASLDYIVKSGKQPDVLHVHNWETAIVGPLFWDIFAHQGLGNTRILLTCQDLTSQCLEVPNMLELCGLDPHKLHRPDRLQDNSETNLVNVLKGGIVYSNKVLLMSSTLPRDMAIQGLGHGLEATLTTHKEKVLVASHGLDGELWDPSKDIYLPQRYSPNDIEGKSFCRKTLKRRVGLHSGSSVVVGCICNGDSNTDGLREAVRVALHGGAQVIFMENKGPVMNSTVQALKEELKGDRVMFVEIYDEALEHLIFAGSDIFLCSSFYDPSLQIAIRAIKYGSAPVQINFPSNGSRQTEWHDYPSTALSQYIISTYGDMSLSQALDGIKNNPSQWDWRIKDAMSKVLSWDAECYDLHWEAYSVIRKL
;
A
#
# COMPACT_ATOMS: atom_id res chain seq x y z
N MET A 1 17.06 -15.85 68.13
CA MET A 1 17.82 -14.69 68.62
C MET A 1 18.10 -13.84 67.40
N GLU A 2 17.14 -13.00 67.02
CA GLU A 2 16.98 -11.59 67.44
C GLU A 2 17.50 -10.68 66.33
N ALA A 3 16.60 -9.82 65.83
CA ALA A 3 16.91 -8.73 64.92
C ALA A 3 17.82 -7.68 65.60
N PRO A 4 18.48 -6.83 64.82
CA PRO A 4 18.09 -5.41 64.84
C PRO A 4 18.18 -4.80 63.42
N GLY A 5 17.59 -3.66 63.07
CA GLY A 5 16.89 -2.62 63.80
C GLY A 5 16.75 -1.42 62.84
N LEU A 6 15.54 -0.89 62.74
CA LEU A 6 15.16 0.29 61.96
C LEU A 6 15.98 1.53 62.38
N VAL A 7 16.42 2.33 61.41
CA VAL A 7 16.74 3.75 61.61
C VAL A 7 15.77 4.57 60.76
N VAL A 8 14.90 5.31 61.45
CA VAL A 8 13.91 6.24 60.89
C VAL A 8 14.58 7.60 60.69
N GLY A 9 14.71 8.02 59.42
CA GLY A 9 15.21 9.34 59.03
C GLY A 9 14.06 10.29 58.66
N SER A 10 13.86 11.28 59.53
CA SER A 10 13.17 12.58 59.38
C SER A 10 12.48 12.94 58.06
N ALA A 11 11.17 13.19 58.16
CA ALA A 11 10.34 13.82 57.14
C ALA A 11 10.72 15.30 56.92
N LEU A 12 11.19 15.62 55.72
CA LEU A 12 11.21 16.98 55.18
C LEU A 12 9.86 17.28 54.54
N ARG A 13 9.12 18.23 55.14
CA ARG A 13 7.88 18.80 54.61
C ARG A 13 8.17 19.43 53.24
N ALA A 14 7.56 18.89 52.19
CA ALA A 14 7.48 19.55 50.89
C ALA A 14 6.67 20.86 51.01
N ALA A 15 7.23 21.94 50.47
CA ALA A 15 6.59 23.24 50.40
C ALA A 15 5.35 23.18 49.49
N GLN A 16 4.24 23.78 49.93
CA GLN A 16 3.04 23.93 49.11
C GLN A 16 3.32 24.87 47.91
N PRO A 17 2.79 24.58 46.71
CA PRO A 17 2.89 25.48 45.57
C PRO A 17 2.04 26.75 45.78
N PRO A 18 2.47 27.90 45.24
CA PRO A 18 1.73 29.15 45.37
C PRO A 18 0.41 29.10 44.59
N PRO A 19 -0.63 29.84 45.03
CA PRO A 19 -1.92 29.89 44.34
C PRO A 19 -1.81 30.63 42.99
N PRO A 20 -2.64 30.28 41.99
CA PRO A 20 -2.60 30.90 40.67
C PRO A 20 -3.06 32.37 40.71
N PRO A 21 -2.54 33.23 39.82
CA PRO A 21 -2.93 34.63 39.72
C PRO A 21 -4.38 34.78 39.20
N PRO A 22 -5.09 35.87 39.55
CA PRO A 22 -6.48 36.06 39.19
C PRO A 22 -6.66 36.33 37.69
N LEU A 23 -7.69 35.71 37.10
CA LEU A 23 -8.09 35.88 35.70
C LEU A 23 -8.48 37.34 35.40
N PRO A 24 -8.08 37.90 34.25
CA PRO A 24 -8.54 39.23 33.83
C PRO A 24 -10.01 39.18 33.40
N ARG A 25 -10.75 40.16 33.91
CA ARG A 25 -12.18 40.39 33.66
C ARG A 25 -12.44 40.75 32.19
N SER A 26 -13.50 40.16 31.63
CA SER A 26 -14.13 40.52 30.35
C SER A 26 -14.59 41.98 30.29
N PRO A 27 -14.53 42.65 29.12
CA PRO A 27 -15.43 43.75 28.82
C PRO A 27 -16.74 43.20 28.24
N ARG A 28 -17.84 43.49 28.93
CA ARG A 28 -19.20 43.42 28.39
C ARG A 28 -19.40 44.56 27.38
N GLY A 29 -20.13 44.28 26.30
CA GLY A 29 -21.05 45.24 25.70
C GLY A 29 -20.93 45.47 24.19
N ALA A 30 -21.68 44.70 23.40
CA ALA A 30 -22.57 45.20 22.36
C ALA A 30 -23.48 44.06 21.86
N ALA A 31 -24.75 44.10 22.28
CA ALA A 31 -25.88 43.49 21.58
C ALA A 31 -26.11 44.31 20.27
N ASP A 32 -26.71 43.86 19.17
CA ASP A 32 -27.92 43.07 18.95
C ASP A 32 -27.90 42.55 17.49
N ARG A 33 -28.39 41.33 17.25
CA ARG A 33 -29.31 40.98 16.15
C ARG A 33 -29.56 39.46 16.13
N LEU A 34 -30.60 39.06 16.86
CA LEU A 34 -31.30 37.79 16.66
C LEU A 34 -32.04 37.82 15.32
N LEU A 35 -31.83 36.79 14.48
CA LEU A 35 -32.84 36.34 13.53
C LEU A 35 -33.02 34.83 13.67
N ILE A 36 -34.22 34.49 14.13
CA ILE A 36 -34.81 33.16 14.28
C ILE A 36 -35.12 32.64 12.87
N PHE A 37 -34.61 31.46 12.49
CA PHE A 37 -35.14 30.73 11.33
C PHE A 37 -36.08 29.62 11.79
N SER A 38 -37.35 29.87 11.52
CA SER A 38 -38.48 28.96 11.69
C SER A 38 -38.41 27.79 10.71
N ARG A 39 -38.69 26.58 11.19
CA ARG A 39 -39.00 25.38 10.40
C ARG A 39 -40.35 25.54 9.72
N GLU A 40 -40.42 25.23 8.42
CA GLU A 40 -41.67 24.87 7.73
C GLU A 40 -41.46 23.68 6.76
N PRO A 41 -42.53 22.94 6.42
CA PRO A 41 -42.48 21.49 6.18
C PRO A 41 -42.61 21.06 4.70
N ARG A 42 -42.18 19.81 4.43
CA ARG A 42 -42.29 19.08 3.15
C ARG A 42 -43.74 18.90 2.68
N PRO A 43 -44.05 19.04 1.37
CA PRO A 43 -45.25 18.47 0.77
C PRO A 43 -45.01 17.09 0.15
N ARG A 44 -46.11 16.35 0.08
CA ARG A 44 -46.28 14.90 -0.13
C ARG A 44 -46.21 14.49 -1.62
N LEU A 45 -45.67 13.30 -1.88
CA LEU A 45 -45.80 12.54 -3.14
C LEU A 45 -47.03 11.62 -3.09
N ALA A 46 -47.81 11.57 -4.17
CA ALA A 46 -48.75 10.50 -4.54
C ALA A 46 -49.09 10.61 -6.06
N PRO A 47 -49.59 9.56 -6.74
CA PRO A 47 -48.85 8.38 -7.19
C PRO A 47 -48.88 8.21 -8.72
N LEU A 48 -47.87 7.54 -9.28
CA LEU A 48 -47.82 7.11 -10.68
C LEU A 48 -48.68 5.85 -10.91
N THR A 49 -49.71 5.97 -11.74
CA THR A 49 -50.48 4.84 -12.26
C THR A 49 -49.75 4.20 -13.45
N ARG A 50 -49.50 2.89 -13.34
CA ARG A 50 -48.93 2.00 -14.34
C ARG A 50 -49.96 1.73 -15.45
N CYS A 51 -49.56 1.75 -16.73
CA CYS A 51 -50.19 0.87 -17.72
C CYS A 51 -49.28 0.56 -18.91
N TYR A 52 -49.39 -0.70 -19.33
CA TYR A 52 -48.57 -1.48 -20.26
C TYR A 52 -48.67 -1.03 -21.73
N CYS A 53 -47.60 -1.23 -22.50
CA CYS A 53 -47.70 -1.46 -23.95
C CYS A 53 -47.11 -2.83 -24.33
N SER A 54 -47.97 -3.61 -24.97
CA SER A 54 -47.76 -4.95 -25.52
C SER A 54 -46.79 -4.97 -26.70
N ARG A 55 -46.06 -6.08 -26.86
CA ARG A 55 -45.18 -6.35 -27.99
C ARG A 55 -45.78 -7.54 -28.77
N GLU A 56 -46.43 -7.26 -29.89
CA GLU A 56 -46.76 -8.28 -30.90
C GLU A 56 -45.69 -8.28 -32.00
N GLY A 57 -45.31 -9.47 -32.45
CA GLY A 57 -44.30 -9.71 -33.47
C GLY A 57 -44.87 -10.10 -34.84
N LYS A 58 -44.03 -9.90 -35.88
CA LYS A 58 -43.94 -10.50 -37.24
C LYS A 58 -43.01 -9.56 -38.02
N GLY A 59 -42.05 -9.93 -38.87
CA GLY A 59 -41.55 -11.17 -39.46
C GLY A 59 -40.78 -10.79 -40.75
N ASN A 60 -39.57 -11.33 -40.93
CA ASN A 60 -38.78 -11.56 -42.17
C ASN A 60 -38.61 -10.46 -43.27
N ALA A 61 -37.35 -10.08 -43.58
CA ALA A 61 -36.54 -10.64 -44.69
C ALA A 61 -35.45 -9.68 -45.26
N ARG A 62 -34.22 -10.23 -45.39
CA ARG A 62 -33.17 -10.02 -46.43
C ARG A 62 -32.81 -8.61 -46.94
N SER A 63 -31.57 -8.16 -46.69
CA SER A 63 -30.46 -8.00 -47.67
C SER A 63 -29.38 -6.99 -47.20
N LYS A 64 -28.09 -7.40 -47.27
CA LYS A 64 -26.87 -6.54 -47.19
C LYS A 64 -26.74 -5.65 -48.46
N PRO A 65 -25.74 -4.75 -48.65
CA PRO A 65 -24.80 -4.02 -47.73
C PRO A 65 -24.71 -2.50 -48.04
N HIS A 66 -24.12 -1.67 -47.16
CA HIS A 66 -23.05 -0.68 -47.45
C HIS A 66 -22.89 0.44 -46.39
N ARG A 67 -21.65 0.92 -46.36
CA ARG A 67 -21.02 2.02 -45.61
C ARG A 67 -21.69 3.40 -45.81
N GLU A 68 -21.28 4.30 -44.89
CA GLU A 68 -21.31 5.77 -44.91
C GLU A 68 -22.51 6.50 -44.30
N GLY A 69 -22.17 7.59 -43.59
CA GLY A 69 -23.00 8.79 -43.55
C GLY A 69 -23.53 9.18 -42.19
N SER A 70 -22.87 10.16 -41.57
CA SER A 70 -23.43 11.02 -40.53
C SER A 70 -24.80 11.58 -40.93
N ASN A 71 -25.86 11.29 -40.17
CA ASN A 71 -27.16 11.93 -40.35
C ASN A 71 -27.31 13.10 -39.38
N SER A 72 -27.29 14.30 -39.93
CA SER A 72 -27.75 15.54 -39.32
C SER A 72 -29.28 15.62 -39.36
N VAL A 73 -29.87 16.19 -38.31
CA VAL A 73 -31.31 16.34 -38.11
C VAL A 73 -31.88 17.44 -39.01
N ARG A 74 -32.92 17.12 -39.79
CA ARG A 74 -33.81 18.07 -40.48
C ARG A 74 -34.82 18.66 -39.49
N LEU A 75 -34.97 19.98 -39.46
CA LEU A 75 -36.13 20.65 -38.88
C LEU A 75 -37.08 21.13 -39.99
N ASN A 76 -38.31 20.61 -39.95
CA ASN A 76 -39.45 21.01 -40.79
C ASN A 76 -40.09 22.27 -40.22
N VAL A 77 -40.25 23.32 -41.03
CA VAL A 77 -41.16 24.44 -40.74
C VAL A 77 -42.34 24.34 -41.69
N LYS A 78 -43.54 24.11 -41.15
CA LYS A 78 -44.81 24.21 -41.88
C LYS A 78 -45.36 25.63 -41.75
N ALA A 79 -45.76 26.17 -42.90
CA ALA A 79 -46.35 27.48 -43.09
C ALA A 79 -47.79 27.57 -42.51
N ASN A 80 -48.19 28.79 -42.13
CA ASN A 80 -49.58 29.21 -42.17
C ASN A 80 -49.70 30.40 -43.13
N ASN A 81 -50.47 30.17 -44.20
CA ASN A 81 -51.12 31.22 -44.99
C ASN A 81 -52.27 31.81 -44.18
N ASP A 82 -52.61 33.08 -44.43
CA ASP A 82 -53.96 33.44 -44.83
C ASP A 82 -53.93 34.81 -45.55
N GLN A 83 -54.73 34.85 -46.62
CA GLN A 83 -55.01 35.94 -47.57
C GLN A 83 -55.61 37.17 -46.83
N GLU A 84 -55.68 38.40 -47.36
CA GLU A 84 -56.43 38.74 -48.57
C GLU A 84 -56.36 40.27 -48.86
N THR A 85 -56.33 40.61 -50.16
CA THR A 85 -57.02 41.73 -50.83
C THR A 85 -56.54 43.21 -50.89
N TYR A 86 -56.64 43.68 -52.15
CA TYR A 86 -56.86 45.03 -52.72
C TYR A 86 -55.68 45.90 -53.16
N LEU A 87 -55.62 46.02 -54.49
CA LEU A 87 -54.86 46.94 -55.34
C LEU A 87 -55.29 48.40 -55.12
N ALA A 88 -54.34 49.33 -55.01
CA ALA A 88 -54.33 50.61 -55.72
C ALA A 88 -53.02 51.39 -55.50
N ASP A 89 -52.53 51.93 -56.62
CA ASP A 89 -51.63 53.07 -56.81
C ASP A 89 -50.14 53.01 -56.43
N GLU A 90 -49.35 53.23 -57.49
CA GLU A 90 -47.92 53.46 -57.53
C GLU A 90 -47.50 54.69 -56.71
N ARG A 91 -46.57 54.54 -55.77
CA ARG A 91 -45.46 55.49 -55.52
C ARG A 91 -44.23 54.73 -55.04
N HIS A 92 -43.09 55.05 -55.64
CA HIS A 92 -41.78 54.66 -55.16
C HIS A 92 -41.57 55.12 -53.71
N GLU A 93 -41.46 54.18 -52.77
CA GLU A 93 -40.59 54.36 -51.61
C GLU A 93 -39.50 53.31 -51.74
N GLY A 94 -38.29 53.77 -52.05
CA GLY A 94 -37.11 52.92 -52.06
C GLY A 94 -37.00 52.27 -50.71
N VAL A 95 -37.07 50.94 -50.68
CA VAL A 95 -36.76 50.15 -49.48
C VAL A 95 -35.38 50.62 -49.03
N ASP A 96 -35.33 51.30 -47.89
CA ASP A 96 -34.09 51.87 -47.40
C ASP A 96 -33.17 50.69 -47.07
N ILE A 97 -32.21 50.44 -47.97
CA ILE A 97 -31.25 49.33 -47.87
C ILE A 97 -30.53 49.41 -46.52
N TRP A 98 -30.38 50.62 -45.98
CA TRP A 98 -29.84 50.86 -44.64
C TRP A 98 -30.72 50.31 -43.51
N GLU A 99 -32.03 50.36 -43.65
CA GLU A 99 -32.97 49.85 -42.66
C GLU A 99 -32.99 48.31 -42.66
N LEU A 100 -32.98 47.69 -43.86
CA LEU A 100 -32.80 46.24 -44.00
C LEU A 100 -31.44 45.77 -43.45
N PHE A 101 -30.37 46.52 -43.71
CA PHE A 101 -29.04 46.19 -43.19
C PHE A 101 -28.98 46.31 -41.67
N SER A 102 -29.57 47.37 -41.10
CA SER A 102 -29.70 47.56 -39.66
C SER A 102 -30.53 46.45 -39.01
N GLN A 103 -31.61 46.02 -39.66
CA GLN A 103 -32.45 44.92 -39.19
C GLN A 103 -31.72 43.58 -39.24
N ALA A 104 -30.95 43.33 -40.31
CA ALA A 104 -30.11 42.13 -40.42
C ALA A 104 -29.04 42.09 -39.32
N GLN A 105 -28.39 43.22 -39.01
CA GLN A 105 -27.41 43.30 -37.92
C GLN A 105 -28.04 43.01 -36.55
N ARG A 106 -29.24 43.53 -36.27
CA ARG A 106 -29.97 43.23 -35.03
C ARG A 106 -30.35 41.75 -34.93
N ASN A 107 -30.81 41.15 -36.03
CA ASN A 107 -31.16 39.73 -36.08
C ASN A 107 -29.93 38.83 -35.86
N ILE A 108 -28.78 39.17 -36.46
CA ILE A 108 -27.51 38.45 -36.24
C ILE A 108 -27.09 38.55 -34.77
N LEU A 109 -27.18 39.74 -34.17
CA LEU A 109 -26.85 39.95 -32.76
C LEU A 109 -27.77 39.13 -31.84
N HIS A 110 -29.07 39.12 -32.13
CA HIS A 110 -30.07 38.34 -31.40
C HIS A 110 -29.80 36.83 -31.48
N LEU A 111 -29.53 36.32 -32.68
CA LEU A 111 -29.20 34.91 -32.89
C LEU A 111 -27.88 34.51 -32.21
N ASN A 112 -26.87 35.38 -32.24
CA ASN A 112 -25.61 35.15 -31.53
C ASN A 112 -25.80 35.11 -30.01
N LYS A 113 -26.68 35.96 -29.46
CA LYS A 113 -27.02 35.95 -28.04
C LYS A 113 -27.73 34.64 -27.65
N GLN A 114 -28.70 34.19 -28.46
CA GLN A 114 -29.38 32.92 -28.25
C GLN A 114 -28.41 31.72 -28.34
N ARG A 115 -27.48 31.76 -29.30
CA ARG A 115 -26.44 30.72 -29.44
C ARG A 115 -25.54 30.65 -28.20
N LEU A 116 -25.17 31.79 -27.63
CA LEU A 116 -24.34 31.84 -26.42
C LEU A 116 -25.05 31.19 -25.22
N VAL A 117 -26.34 31.51 -25.03
CA VAL A 117 -27.15 30.91 -23.95
C VAL A 117 -27.27 29.40 -24.13
N ALA A 118 -27.55 28.94 -25.35
CA ALA A 118 -27.63 27.50 -25.64
C ALA A 118 -26.28 26.77 -25.42
N MET A 119 -25.15 27.43 -25.71
CA MET A 119 -23.83 26.87 -25.44
C MET A 119 -23.52 26.77 -23.94
N GLU A 120 -23.96 27.75 -23.15
CA GLU A 120 -23.80 27.73 -21.69
C GLU A 120 -24.65 26.61 -21.06
N GLU A 121 -25.89 26.44 -21.51
CA GLU A 121 -26.76 25.33 -21.08
C GLU A 121 -26.20 23.96 -21.48
N LEU A 122 -25.66 23.84 -22.69
CA LEU A 122 -25.01 22.62 -23.15
C LEU A 122 -23.79 22.28 -22.28
N LYS A 123 -22.98 23.28 -21.94
CA LYS A 123 -21.81 23.11 -21.07
C LYS A 123 -22.23 22.64 -19.68
N LYS A 124 -23.28 23.25 -19.11
CA LYS A 124 -23.84 22.84 -17.82
C LYS A 124 -24.32 21.38 -17.84
N LEU A 125 -25.02 20.96 -18.91
CA LEU A 125 -25.45 19.58 -19.07
C LEU A 125 -24.28 18.61 -19.26
N GLN A 126 -23.20 19.03 -19.92
CA GLN A 126 -21.98 18.22 -20.05
C GLN A 126 -21.29 18.03 -18.69
N ASP A 127 -21.23 19.09 -17.87
CA ASP A 127 -20.66 19.03 -16.52
C ASP A 127 -21.50 18.15 -15.60
N GLU A 128 -22.84 18.27 -15.64
CA GLU A 128 -23.76 17.39 -14.91
C GLU A 128 -23.64 15.92 -15.34
N ASN A 129 -23.54 15.66 -16.65
CA ASN A 129 -23.38 14.29 -17.15
C ASN A 129 -22.02 13.68 -16.74
N LYS A 130 -20.96 14.50 -16.69
CA LYS A 130 -19.65 14.06 -16.20
C LYS A 130 -19.67 13.74 -14.70
N SER A 131 -20.39 14.54 -13.90
CA SER A 131 -20.62 14.27 -12.48
C SER A 131 -21.39 12.97 -12.27
N LEU A 132 -22.47 12.76 -13.03
CA LEU A 132 -23.28 11.53 -12.92
C LEU A 132 -22.50 10.29 -13.35
N LEU A 133 -21.62 10.39 -14.34
CA LEU A 133 -20.74 9.28 -14.73
C LEU A 133 -19.74 8.93 -13.62
N GLN A 134 -19.18 9.93 -12.93
CA GLN A 134 -18.33 9.68 -11.75
C GLN A 134 -19.13 9.04 -10.61
N ASP A 135 -20.35 9.51 -10.33
CA ASP A 135 -21.21 8.91 -9.30
C ASP A 135 -21.56 7.45 -9.63
N ILE A 136 -21.83 7.14 -10.91
CA ILE A 136 -22.08 5.76 -11.36
C ILE A 136 -20.83 4.90 -11.19
N GLU A 137 -19.64 5.41 -11.52
CA GLU A 137 -18.37 4.68 -11.36
C GLU A 137 -18.06 4.38 -9.89
N VAL A 138 -18.34 5.33 -8.98
CA VAL A 138 -18.27 5.15 -7.52
C VAL A 138 -19.28 4.10 -7.05
N LEU A 139 -20.53 4.15 -7.50
CA LEU A 139 -21.55 3.17 -7.13
C LEU A 139 -21.25 1.77 -7.69
N GLU A 140 -20.63 1.67 -8.87
CA GLU A 140 -20.20 0.40 -9.46
C GLU A 140 -19.01 -0.21 -8.71
N THR A 141 -18.07 0.62 -8.23
CA THR A 141 -16.97 0.19 -7.35
C THR A 141 -17.47 -0.20 -5.96
N GLU A 142 -18.43 0.53 -5.38
CA GLU A 142 -19.10 0.15 -4.14
C GLU A 142 -19.87 -1.19 -4.28
N ARG A 143 -20.52 -1.44 -5.41
CA ARG A 143 -21.20 -2.72 -5.70
C ARG A 143 -20.22 -3.89 -5.83
N GLN A 144 -19.02 -3.65 -6.36
CA GLN A 144 -17.95 -4.65 -6.41
C GLN A 144 -17.33 -4.91 -5.04
N GLY A 145 -17.21 -3.89 -4.18
CA GLY A 145 -16.86 -4.04 -2.76
C GLY A 145 -17.89 -4.87 -1.98
N PHE A 146 -19.19 -4.61 -2.20
CA PHE A 146 -20.30 -5.39 -1.61
C PHE A 146 -20.34 -6.85 -2.06
N SER A 147 -19.79 -7.18 -3.23
CA SER A 147 -19.73 -8.55 -3.73
C SER A 147 -18.77 -9.45 -2.92
N ILE A 148 -17.80 -8.85 -2.22
CA ILE A 148 -16.87 -9.59 -1.34
C ILE A 148 -17.57 -9.97 -0.02
N GLU A 149 -18.34 -9.06 0.60
CA GLU A 149 -19.13 -9.40 1.79
C GLU A 149 -20.20 -10.49 1.52
N ILE A 150 -20.78 -10.50 0.32
CA ILE A 150 -21.73 -11.55 -0.10
C ILE A 150 -21.02 -12.90 -0.28
N ALA A 151 -19.80 -12.92 -0.82
CA ALA A 151 -19.00 -14.14 -1.00
C ALA A 151 -18.42 -14.67 0.34
N GLU A 152 -18.12 -13.80 1.29
CA GLU A 152 -17.73 -14.15 2.66
C GLU A 152 -18.91 -14.72 3.47
N SER A 153 -20.12 -14.18 3.24
CA SER A 153 -21.35 -14.67 3.85
C SER A 153 -21.80 -16.03 3.28
N SER A 154 -21.55 -16.29 1.98
CA SER A 154 -21.99 -17.53 1.31
C SER A 154 -21.25 -18.78 1.78
N ARG A 155 -19.93 -18.73 1.98
CA ARG A 155 -19.14 -19.90 2.42
C ARG A 155 -19.32 -20.22 3.89
N PHE A 156 -19.46 -19.19 4.73
CA PHE A 156 -19.77 -19.34 6.14
C PHE A 156 -21.13 -20.04 6.33
N SER A 157 -22.15 -19.57 5.61
CA SER A 157 -23.49 -20.18 5.63
C SER A 157 -23.49 -21.59 5.06
N GLU A 158 -22.71 -21.86 4.01
CA GLU A 158 -22.56 -23.18 3.44
C GLU A 158 -21.91 -24.19 4.40
N LEU A 159 -20.84 -23.81 5.10
CA LEU A 159 -20.19 -24.69 6.07
C LEU A 159 -21.16 -25.08 7.21
N LEU A 160 -21.95 -24.12 7.69
CA LEU A 160 -23.00 -24.36 8.67
C LEU A 160 -24.08 -25.33 8.13
N LEU A 161 -24.56 -25.10 6.90
CA LEU A 161 -25.52 -25.99 6.23
C LEU A 161 -24.97 -27.40 6.06
N ARG A 162 -23.67 -27.53 5.81
CA ARG A 162 -23.03 -28.83 5.63
C ARG A 162 -22.86 -29.57 6.96
N ILE A 163 -22.58 -28.86 8.05
CA ILE A 163 -22.64 -29.42 9.41
C ILE A 163 -24.05 -29.91 9.72
N ASP A 164 -25.08 -29.14 9.37
CA ASP A 164 -26.47 -29.55 9.56
C ASP A 164 -26.83 -30.78 8.70
N THR A 165 -26.35 -30.83 7.45
CA THR A 165 -26.52 -31.99 6.55
C THR A 165 -25.85 -33.25 7.13
N MET A 166 -24.63 -33.12 7.64
CA MET A 166 -23.89 -34.20 8.31
C MET A 166 -24.56 -34.65 9.62
N THR A 167 -25.27 -33.74 10.30
CA THR A 167 -26.05 -34.06 11.50
C THR A 167 -27.30 -34.86 11.13
N ILE A 168 -28.00 -34.44 10.06
CA ILE A 168 -29.20 -35.12 9.55
C ILE A 168 -28.85 -36.51 9.00
N SER A 169 -27.72 -36.66 8.33
CA SER A 169 -27.26 -37.96 7.80
C SER A 169 -26.70 -38.90 8.87
N GLY A 170 -26.57 -38.43 10.12
CA GLY A 170 -26.04 -39.22 11.25
C GLY A 170 -24.51 -39.35 11.27
N MET A 171 -23.78 -38.61 10.42
CA MET A 171 -22.31 -38.57 10.43
C MET A 171 -21.75 -37.86 11.67
N VAL A 172 -22.51 -36.93 12.24
CA VAL A 172 -22.12 -36.12 13.40
C VAL A 172 -23.22 -36.16 14.46
N GLY A 173 -22.85 -36.39 15.72
CA GLY A 173 -23.79 -36.35 16.84
C GLY A 173 -24.25 -34.92 17.17
N MET A 174 -25.44 -34.77 17.76
CA MET A 174 -26.05 -33.45 18.02
C MET A 174 -25.18 -32.52 18.88
N THR A 175 -24.46 -33.07 19.86
CA THR A 175 -23.53 -32.35 20.73
C THR A 175 -22.29 -31.88 19.98
N GLU A 176 -21.66 -32.78 19.21
CA GLU A 176 -20.52 -32.47 18.36
C GLU A 176 -20.87 -31.41 17.30
N ALA A 177 -22.05 -31.51 16.68
CA ALA A 177 -22.54 -30.53 15.72
C ALA A 177 -22.76 -29.14 16.36
N SER A 178 -23.20 -29.10 17.62
CA SER A 178 -23.33 -27.85 18.37
C SER A 178 -21.97 -27.20 18.63
N ASP A 179 -20.98 -27.98 19.05
CA ASP A 179 -19.61 -27.50 19.29
C ASP A 179 -18.96 -27.02 17.98
N LEU A 180 -19.16 -27.76 16.89
CA LEU A 180 -18.71 -27.38 15.55
C LEU A 180 -19.29 -26.04 15.11
N ARG A 181 -20.61 -25.86 15.22
CA ARG A 181 -21.28 -24.61 14.86
C ARG A 181 -20.77 -23.44 15.70
N LYS A 182 -20.64 -23.63 17.02
CA LYS A 182 -20.11 -22.60 17.91
C LYS A 182 -18.69 -22.21 17.52
N LYS A 183 -17.80 -23.18 17.30
CA LYS A 183 -16.41 -22.94 16.89
C LYS A 183 -16.31 -22.23 15.54
N VAL A 184 -17.16 -22.60 14.59
CA VAL A 184 -17.30 -21.96 13.29
C VAL A 184 -17.76 -20.51 13.45
N ILE A 185 -18.80 -20.25 14.25
CA ILE A 185 -19.30 -18.89 14.51
C ILE A 185 -18.23 -18.01 15.19
N ASP A 186 -17.56 -18.54 16.21
CA ASP A 186 -16.53 -17.83 16.97
C ASP A 186 -15.30 -17.47 16.13
N ASN A 187 -15.08 -18.18 15.01
CA ASN A 187 -13.92 -18.00 14.12
C ASN A 187 -14.33 -17.62 12.70
N ARG A 188 -15.47 -16.92 12.53
CA ARG A 188 -16.07 -16.57 11.23
C ARG A 188 -15.07 -16.05 10.20
N TYR A 189 -14.13 -15.20 10.62
CA TYR A 189 -13.13 -14.56 9.75
C TYR A 189 -12.06 -15.54 9.23
N MET A 190 -11.74 -16.59 9.97
CA MET A 190 -10.71 -17.57 9.58
C MET A 190 -11.22 -18.63 8.62
N ILE A 191 -12.54 -18.82 8.53
CA ILE A 191 -13.16 -19.92 7.78
C ILE A 191 -12.80 -19.86 6.30
N HIS A 192 -12.76 -18.68 5.71
CA HIS A 192 -12.41 -18.52 4.30
C HIS A 192 -11.01 -19.05 3.99
N SER A 193 -10.04 -18.78 4.87
CA SER A 193 -8.65 -19.20 4.68
C SER A 193 -8.41 -20.68 4.99
N VAL A 194 -9.17 -21.24 5.92
CA VAL A 194 -9.01 -22.64 6.35
C VAL A 194 -9.83 -23.60 5.47
N PHE A 195 -10.97 -23.15 4.98
CA PHE A 195 -11.93 -23.93 4.21
C PHE A 195 -12.20 -23.27 2.85
N SER A 196 -11.14 -23.06 2.06
CA SER A 196 -11.22 -22.44 0.72
C SER A 196 -12.05 -23.27 -0.27
N ASP A 197 -11.98 -24.59 -0.17
CA ASP A 197 -12.49 -25.54 -1.17
C ASP A 197 -13.62 -26.42 -0.65
N ILE A 198 -14.56 -25.85 0.13
CA ILE A 198 -15.67 -26.61 0.73
C ILE A 198 -16.41 -27.43 -0.32
N HIS A 199 -16.77 -26.83 -1.47
CA HIS A 199 -17.55 -27.49 -2.52
C HIS A 199 -16.95 -28.78 -3.08
N HIS A 200 -15.61 -28.90 -3.11
CA HIS A 200 -14.93 -30.05 -3.73
C HIS A 200 -14.60 -31.17 -2.74
N LYS A 201 -14.68 -30.91 -1.43
CA LYS A 201 -14.38 -31.90 -0.38
C LYS A 201 -15.56 -32.84 -0.16
N GLN A 202 -15.27 -34.10 0.13
CA GLN A 202 -16.31 -35.02 0.63
C GLN A 202 -16.61 -34.72 2.11
N ASP A 203 -17.82 -35.05 2.56
CA ASP A 203 -18.26 -34.75 3.94
C ASP A 203 -17.37 -35.42 5.00
N THR A 204 -16.78 -36.58 4.70
CA THR A 204 -15.83 -37.29 5.57
C THR A 204 -14.48 -36.55 5.72
N GLU A 205 -13.98 -35.97 4.63
CA GLU A 205 -12.77 -35.16 4.60
C GLU A 205 -13.00 -33.83 5.32
N LEU A 206 -14.11 -33.16 5.01
CA LEU A 206 -14.51 -31.92 5.65
C LEU A 206 -14.73 -32.10 7.16
N LEU A 207 -15.35 -33.20 7.59
CA LEU A 207 -15.52 -33.52 9.01
C LEU A 207 -14.19 -33.76 9.72
N SER A 208 -13.22 -34.36 9.04
CA SER A 208 -11.88 -34.60 9.59
C SER A 208 -11.15 -33.26 9.83
N GLU A 209 -11.23 -32.34 8.88
CA GLU A 209 -10.68 -30.98 9.03
C GLU A 209 -11.40 -30.19 10.12
N LEU A 210 -12.73 -30.27 10.18
CA LEU A 210 -13.54 -29.63 11.22
C LEU A 210 -13.18 -30.15 12.62
N ARG A 211 -12.92 -31.45 12.77
CA ARG A 211 -12.44 -32.05 14.03
C ARG A 211 -11.03 -31.59 14.40
N LEU A 212 -10.14 -31.44 13.42
CA LEU A 212 -8.81 -30.85 13.65
C LEU A 212 -8.92 -29.38 14.06
N PHE A 213 -9.83 -28.64 13.44
CA PHE A 213 -10.14 -27.25 13.76
C PHE A 213 -10.70 -27.11 15.19
N LEU A 214 -11.55 -28.03 15.65
CA LEU A 214 -12.01 -28.09 17.04
C LEU A 214 -10.87 -28.28 18.05
N ARG A 215 -9.84 -29.06 17.68
CA ARG A 215 -8.70 -29.36 18.55
C ARG A 215 -7.69 -28.22 18.63
N LYS A 216 -7.68 -27.29 17.66
CA LYS A 216 -6.88 -26.07 17.78
C LYS A 216 -7.45 -25.20 18.92
N PRO A 217 -6.62 -24.71 19.85
CA PRO A 217 -7.08 -23.69 20.80
C PRO A 217 -7.65 -22.52 20.00
N ALA A 218 -8.76 -21.93 20.47
CA ALA A 218 -9.24 -20.67 19.89
C ALA A 218 -8.19 -19.60 20.24
N GLU A 219 -7.29 -19.32 19.31
CA GLU A 219 -6.26 -18.31 19.50
C GLU A 219 -6.95 -16.95 19.52
N LYS A 220 -6.84 -16.24 20.65
CA LYS A 220 -7.46 -14.92 20.79
C LYS A 220 -6.83 -13.98 19.77
N PRO A 221 -7.65 -13.23 19.00
CA PRO A 221 -7.13 -12.25 18.06
C PRO A 221 -6.22 -11.26 18.78
N LEU A 222 -5.14 -10.86 18.11
CA LEU A 222 -4.21 -9.87 18.64
C LEU A 222 -4.70 -8.46 18.31
N HIS A 223 -4.44 -7.52 19.22
CA HIS A 223 -4.48 -6.10 18.93
C HIS A 223 -3.05 -5.60 18.66
N VAL A 224 -2.74 -5.28 17.40
CA VAL A 224 -1.44 -4.80 16.96
C VAL A 224 -1.56 -3.36 16.47
N VAL A 225 -0.73 -2.47 17.00
CA VAL A 225 -0.64 -1.07 16.55
C VAL A 225 0.73 -0.84 15.93
N HIS A 226 0.75 -0.57 14.63
CA HIS A 226 1.93 -0.14 13.91
C HIS A 226 2.16 1.36 14.14
N ILE A 227 3.37 1.76 14.48
CA ILE A 227 3.81 3.16 14.49
C ILE A 227 4.93 3.25 13.46
N CYS A 228 4.68 3.93 12.34
CA CYS A 228 5.61 3.99 11.22
C CYS A 228 5.66 5.38 10.58
N SER A 229 6.63 5.59 9.70
CA SER A 229 6.77 6.81 8.91
C SER A 229 6.07 6.74 7.56
N GLU A 230 5.83 5.53 7.02
CA GLU A 230 5.30 5.33 5.67
C GLU A 230 4.23 4.22 5.62
N MET A 231 3.24 4.37 4.73
CA MET A 231 2.20 3.38 4.44
C MET A 231 1.62 3.63 3.05
N ASP A 232 1.56 2.60 2.23
CA ASP A 232 0.97 2.65 0.90
C ASP A 232 -0.57 2.48 0.95
N PRO A 233 -1.37 3.16 0.11
CA PRO A 233 -1.03 4.18 -0.88
C PRO A 233 -1.04 5.63 -0.32
N ILE A 234 -1.06 5.81 1.00
CA ILE A 234 -1.20 7.14 1.63
C ILE A 234 0.06 7.98 1.46
N THR A 235 1.21 7.40 1.80
CA THR A 235 2.53 8.02 1.72
C THR A 235 3.59 6.94 1.48
N SER A 236 4.22 6.98 0.30
CA SER A 236 5.03 5.88 -0.22
C SER A 236 6.32 6.42 -0.83
N ARG A 237 7.46 6.18 -0.15
CA ARG A 237 8.80 6.45 -0.71
C ARG A 237 9.70 5.23 -0.74
N GLY A 238 9.56 4.29 0.19
CA GLY A 238 10.40 3.10 0.28
C GLY A 238 9.63 1.79 0.45
N SER A 239 10.38 0.69 0.63
CA SER A 239 9.83 -0.65 0.89
C SER A 239 9.02 -0.74 2.18
N LEU A 240 9.24 0.17 3.14
CA LEU A 240 8.48 0.21 4.39
C LEU A 240 6.98 0.40 4.13
N ALA A 241 6.60 1.28 3.19
CA ALA A 241 5.22 1.61 2.92
C ALA A 241 4.41 0.38 2.46
N THR A 242 4.97 -0.38 1.52
CA THR A 242 4.34 -1.61 1.00
C THR A 242 4.38 -2.74 2.02
N TYR A 243 5.45 -2.83 2.83
CA TYR A 243 5.55 -3.79 3.93
C TYR A 243 4.47 -3.57 4.99
N VAL A 244 4.31 -2.33 5.49
CA VAL A 244 3.29 -2.02 6.52
C VAL A 244 1.90 -2.35 5.99
N THR A 245 1.61 -1.96 4.75
CA THR A 245 0.30 -2.18 4.13
C THR A 245 0.01 -3.66 3.93
N GLY A 246 0.96 -4.40 3.35
CA GLY A 246 0.82 -5.83 3.07
C GLY A 246 0.68 -6.66 4.33
N LEU A 247 1.56 -6.44 5.32
CA LEU A 247 1.50 -7.15 6.60
C LEU A 247 0.23 -6.80 7.38
N SER A 248 -0.13 -5.51 7.49
CA SER A 248 -1.32 -5.10 8.23
C SER A 248 -2.60 -5.68 7.62
N SER A 249 -2.70 -5.67 6.29
CA SER A 249 -3.83 -6.25 5.56
C SER A 249 -3.92 -7.77 5.73
N ALA A 250 -2.77 -8.47 5.74
CA ALA A 250 -2.73 -9.91 5.99
C ALA A 250 -3.14 -10.25 7.43
N LEU A 251 -2.62 -9.53 8.42
CA LEU A 251 -2.99 -9.68 9.83
C LEU A 251 -4.49 -9.43 10.05
N GLN A 252 -5.04 -8.37 9.45
CA GLN A 252 -6.46 -8.02 9.54
C GLN A 252 -7.36 -9.09 8.91
N ARG A 253 -7.02 -9.60 7.71
CA ARG A 253 -7.76 -10.69 7.04
C ARG A 253 -7.74 -11.99 7.83
N LYS A 254 -6.72 -12.21 8.66
CA LYS A 254 -6.60 -13.35 9.58
C LYS A 254 -7.30 -13.10 10.94
N GLY A 255 -8.14 -12.07 11.02
CA GLY A 255 -9.02 -11.82 12.16
C GLY A 255 -8.41 -11.02 13.31
N ASN A 256 -7.22 -10.44 13.12
CA ASN A 256 -6.60 -9.57 14.12
C ASN A 256 -7.11 -8.14 14.04
N LEU A 257 -7.03 -7.42 15.16
CA LEU A 257 -7.29 -5.98 15.18
C LEU A 257 -5.98 -5.26 14.88
N VAL A 258 -5.88 -4.67 13.69
CA VAL A 258 -4.67 -3.95 13.26
C VAL A 258 -4.97 -2.48 13.06
N GLU A 259 -4.11 -1.64 13.62
CA GLU A 259 -4.16 -0.20 13.43
C GLU A 259 -2.79 0.35 13.05
N VAL A 260 -2.77 1.42 12.26
CA VAL A 260 -1.55 2.10 11.85
C VAL A 260 -1.63 3.56 12.29
N ILE A 261 -0.56 4.04 12.93
CA ILE A 261 -0.37 5.44 13.29
C ILE A 261 0.72 6.02 12.39
N LEU A 262 0.41 7.11 11.70
CA LEU A 262 1.32 7.86 10.82
C LEU A 262 1.36 9.35 11.19
N PRO A 263 2.44 10.06 10.84
CA PRO A 263 2.41 11.51 10.81
C PRO A 263 1.44 12.01 9.73
N LYS A 264 0.74 13.12 9.98
CA LYS A 264 -0.03 13.81 8.93
C LYS A 264 0.92 14.67 8.09
N TYR A 265 1.47 14.10 7.03
CA TYR A 265 2.28 14.84 6.06
C TYR A 265 1.42 15.78 5.19
N ALA A 266 2.01 16.87 4.69
CA ALA A 266 1.33 17.77 3.74
C ALA A 266 0.91 17.06 2.45
N GLY A 267 1.76 16.17 1.94
CA GLY A 267 1.58 15.47 0.67
C GLY A 267 0.91 14.10 0.78
N ILE A 268 0.12 13.82 1.82
CA ILE A 268 -0.62 12.56 1.88
C ILE A 268 -1.69 12.50 0.79
N ASN A 269 -1.91 11.31 0.24
CA ASN A 269 -3.06 11.06 -0.62
C ASN A 269 -4.31 10.88 0.26
N GLU A 270 -5.16 11.90 0.37
CA GLU A 270 -6.40 11.82 1.16
C GLU A 270 -7.51 11.03 0.42
N ASP A 271 -7.47 10.94 -0.91
CA ASP A 271 -8.52 10.31 -1.74
C ASP A 271 -8.62 8.79 -1.49
N VAL A 272 -7.53 8.18 -1.05
CA VAL A 272 -7.45 6.75 -0.71
C VAL A 272 -7.86 6.45 0.74
N ILE A 273 -8.16 7.47 1.55
CA ILE A 273 -8.54 7.31 2.95
C ILE A 273 -10.06 7.42 3.10
N HIS A 274 -10.71 6.28 3.34
CA HIS A 274 -12.14 6.24 3.59
C HIS A 274 -12.49 6.71 5.00
N PHE A 275 -13.62 7.40 5.13
CA PHE A 275 -14.16 7.90 6.40
C PHE A 275 -13.18 8.80 7.18
N LEU A 276 -12.30 9.52 6.48
CA LEU A 276 -11.36 10.44 7.10
C LEU A 276 -12.12 11.51 7.89
N ARG A 277 -11.90 11.51 9.20
CA ARG A 277 -12.52 12.47 10.12
C ARG A 277 -11.54 12.93 11.18
N LYS A 278 -11.67 14.19 11.57
CA LYS A 278 -10.95 14.75 12.70
C LYS A 278 -11.62 14.30 14.00
N ALA A 279 -10.81 13.83 14.96
CA ALA A 279 -11.28 13.56 16.31
C ALA A 279 -11.63 14.87 17.04
N GLU A 280 -12.72 14.87 17.80
CA GLU A 280 -13.20 16.05 18.53
C GLU A 280 -12.41 16.32 19.82
N ALA A 281 -11.70 15.31 20.34
CA ALA A 281 -10.92 15.45 21.56
C ALA A 281 -9.59 16.18 21.30
N ASP A 282 -9.19 17.01 22.27
CA ASP A 282 -7.87 17.64 22.29
C ASP A 282 -6.83 16.64 22.82
N TYR A 283 -5.81 16.36 22.01
CA TYR A 283 -4.67 15.55 22.39
C TYR A 283 -3.46 16.45 22.56
N GLU A 284 -2.69 16.24 23.62
CA GLU A 284 -1.47 17.00 23.91
C GLU A 284 -0.29 16.07 24.13
N SER A 285 0.91 16.51 23.77
CA SER A 285 2.13 15.72 23.95
C SER A 285 3.26 16.58 24.47
N TYR A 286 4.02 16.03 25.41
CA TYR A 286 5.16 16.72 25.97
C TYR A 286 6.32 16.74 24.97
N TYR A 287 6.88 17.91 24.70
CA TYR A 287 8.09 18.04 23.92
C TYR A 287 8.84 19.34 24.22
N GLY A 288 10.16 19.25 24.46
CA GLY A 288 11.04 20.40 24.70
C GLY A 288 10.63 21.25 25.90
N GLY A 289 10.13 20.64 26.99
CA GLY A 289 9.69 21.35 28.19
C GLY A 289 8.25 21.87 28.16
N CYS A 290 7.53 21.70 27.05
CA CYS A 290 6.19 22.24 26.84
C CYS A 290 5.19 21.15 26.41
N TRP A 291 3.90 21.40 26.63
CA TRP A 291 2.82 20.59 26.06
C TRP A 291 2.37 21.18 24.73
N HIS A 292 2.38 20.37 23.68
CA HIS A 292 1.98 20.74 22.32
C HIS A 292 0.68 20.06 21.94
N LYS A 293 -0.20 20.76 21.22
CA LYS A 293 -1.50 20.23 20.80
C LYS A 293 -1.35 19.44 19.52
N ASN A 294 -2.13 18.37 19.41
CA ASN A 294 -2.21 17.50 18.25
C ASN A 294 -3.66 17.43 17.77
N ARG A 295 -3.84 17.54 16.45
CA ARG A 295 -5.08 17.12 15.80
C ARG A 295 -4.92 15.67 15.39
N ILE A 296 -5.89 14.87 15.81
CA ILE A 296 -5.94 13.46 15.44
C ILE A 296 -6.95 13.30 14.31
N TRP A 297 -6.56 12.60 13.26
CA TRP A 297 -7.44 12.20 12.18
C TRP A 297 -7.54 10.68 12.18
N THR A 298 -8.74 10.16 11.95
CA THR A 298 -9.00 8.73 11.88
C THR A 298 -9.65 8.41 10.55
N GLY A 299 -9.28 7.28 9.94
CA GLY A 299 -9.83 6.81 8.69
C GLY A 299 -9.52 5.33 8.48
N ILE A 300 -9.81 4.83 7.29
CA ILE A 300 -9.54 3.45 6.90
C ILE A 300 -8.85 3.48 5.53
N SER A 301 -7.74 2.76 5.38
CA SER A 301 -7.04 2.58 4.10
C SER A 301 -6.67 1.12 3.95
N SER A 302 -6.89 0.55 2.76
CA SER A 302 -6.61 -0.88 2.47
C SER A 302 -7.24 -1.85 3.48
N GLY A 303 -8.40 -1.50 4.05
CA GLY A 303 -9.09 -2.29 5.09
C GLY A 303 -8.49 -2.19 6.50
N VAL A 304 -7.48 -1.35 6.73
CA VAL A 304 -6.78 -1.18 8.01
C VAL A 304 -7.14 0.16 8.64
N SER A 305 -7.34 0.17 9.96
CA SER A 305 -7.60 1.40 10.74
C SER A 305 -6.39 2.32 10.72
N LEU A 306 -6.59 3.58 10.33
CA LEU A 306 -5.55 4.59 10.22
C LEU A 306 -5.77 5.72 11.22
N THR A 307 -4.71 6.11 11.93
CA THR A 307 -4.65 7.34 12.73
C THR A 307 -3.53 8.24 12.20
N LEU A 308 -3.85 9.50 11.88
CA LEU A 308 -2.86 10.52 11.53
C LEU A 308 -2.69 11.53 12.68
N ILE A 309 -1.45 11.83 13.03
CA ILE A 309 -1.10 12.83 14.05
C ILE A 309 -0.57 14.09 13.36
N GLU A 310 -1.28 15.20 13.53
CA GLU A 310 -0.91 16.53 13.03
C GLU A 310 -0.55 17.42 14.22
N PRO A 311 0.73 17.78 14.41
CA PRO A 311 1.13 18.77 15.41
C PRO A 311 0.58 20.15 15.02
N VAL A 312 -0.08 20.85 15.95
CA VAL A 312 -0.72 22.15 15.65
C VAL A 312 0.28 23.30 15.63
N GLN A 313 1.24 23.28 16.56
CA GLN A 313 2.23 24.35 16.71
C GLN A 313 3.54 24.08 15.97
N LEU A 314 3.81 22.82 15.61
CA LEU A 314 5.07 22.39 15.03
C LEU A 314 4.86 21.98 13.57
N SER A 315 5.40 22.75 12.64
CA SER A 315 5.33 22.46 11.19
C SER A 315 6.32 21.36 10.77
N TYR A 316 6.44 20.28 11.55
CA TYR A 316 7.38 19.19 11.31
C TYR A 316 7.02 18.35 10.08
N PHE A 317 5.73 18.17 9.81
CA PHE A 317 5.26 17.29 8.72
C PHE A 317 4.62 18.07 7.55
N ASP A 318 4.59 19.40 7.64
CA ASP A 318 4.14 20.29 6.58
C ASP A 318 5.28 20.61 5.59
N ARG A 319 5.83 19.57 4.95
CA ARG A 319 7.01 19.64 4.07
C ARG A 319 6.95 18.62 2.93
N ASP A 320 7.73 18.87 1.87
CA ASP A 320 7.72 18.08 0.64
C ASP A 320 8.32 16.67 0.78
N MET A 321 9.32 16.49 1.65
CA MET A 321 9.99 15.19 1.84
C MET A 321 9.52 14.52 3.13
N LEU A 322 9.55 13.19 3.15
CA LEU A 322 9.28 12.42 4.38
C LEU A 322 10.43 12.48 5.38
N ARG A 323 11.67 12.44 4.86
CA ARG A 323 12.94 12.36 5.60
C ARG A 323 14.08 12.96 4.78
N GLY A 324 15.25 13.08 5.40
CA GLY A 324 16.45 13.73 4.88
C GLY A 324 16.59 15.17 5.35
N TYR A 325 15.85 15.60 6.36
CA TYR A 325 16.02 16.94 6.95
C TYR A 325 17.02 16.92 8.11
N PRO A 326 17.71 18.04 8.39
CA PRO A 326 18.63 18.12 9.53
C PRO A 326 17.95 17.94 10.89
N ASP A 327 16.64 18.23 11.00
CA ASP A 327 15.84 18.11 12.22
C ASP A 327 15.00 16.82 12.26
N ASP A 328 15.39 15.81 11.50
CA ASP A 328 14.68 14.54 11.37
C ASP A 328 14.53 13.82 12.71
N PHE A 329 15.56 13.85 13.57
CA PHE A 329 15.46 13.33 14.92
C PHE A 329 14.33 13.99 15.70
N GLU A 330 14.23 15.32 15.66
CA GLU A 330 13.22 16.05 16.41
C GLU A 330 11.80 15.75 15.91
N ARG A 331 11.63 15.71 14.59
CA ARG A 331 10.34 15.39 13.95
C ARG A 331 9.85 14.02 14.40
N PHE A 332 10.70 13.01 14.29
CA PHE A 332 10.32 11.63 14.53
C PHE A 332 10.29 11.25 16.02
N SER A 333 11.10 11.87 16.87
CA SER A 333 10.98 11.72 18.32
C SER A 333 9.73 12.41 18.88
N TYR A 334 9.34 13.58 18.35
CA TYR A 334 8.04 14.19 18.63
C TYR A 334 6.90 13.26 18.25
N PHE A 335 6.91 12.74 17.02
CA PHE A 335 5.86 11.84 16.53
C PHE A 335 5.76 10.54 17.34
N SER A 336 6.90 9.93 17.68
CA SER A 336 6.96 8.73 18.51
C SER A 336 6.36 8.99 19.89
N ARG A 337 6.68 10.13 20.51
CA ARG A 337 6.10 10.57 21.79
C ARG A 337 4.60 10.81 21.67
N ALA A 338 4.17 11.52 20.64
CA ALA A 338 2.76 11.84 20.41
C ALA A 338 1.90 10.60 20.15
N SER A 339 2.46 9.60 19.47
CA SER A 339 1.81 8.30 19.25
C SER A 339 1.51 7.57 20.55
N LEU A 340 2.48 7.52 21.47
CA LEU A 340 2.29 6.91 22.80
C LEU A 340 1.31 7.69 23.67
N ASP A 341 1.40 9.04 23.68
CA ASP A 341 0.44 9.89 24.39
C ASP A 341 -0.99 9.69 23.84
N TYR A 342 -1.17 9.56 22.51
CA TYR A 342 -2.45 9.25 21.90
C TYR A 342 -2.98 7.87 22.31
N ILE A 343 -2.14 6.83 22.29
CA ILE A 343 -2.54 5.46 22.68
C ILE A 343 -3.05 5.44 24.12
N VAL A 344 -2.33 6.06 25.06
CA VAL A 344 -2.76 6.13 26.47
C VAL A 344 -4.04 6.95 26.62
N LYS A 345 -4.10 8.14 26.03
CA LYS A 345 -5.26 9.06 26.18
C LYS A 345 -6.52 8.53 25.51
N SER A 346 -6.39 7.74 24.44
CA SER A 346 -7.52 7.05 23.81
C SER A 346 -7.95 5.78 24.55
N GLY A 347 -7.22 5.38 25.59
CA GLY A 347 -7.53 4.20 26.40
C GLY A 347 -7.24 2.87 25.68
N LYS A 348 -6.46 2.90 24.59
CA LYS A 348 -6.08 1.70 23.84
C LYS A 348 -5.08 0.88 24.64
N GLN A 349 -5.22 -0.44 24.59
CA GLN A 349 -4.31 -1.40 25.24
C GLN A 349 -3.90 -2.48 24.24
N PRO A 350 -3.07 -2.13 23.24
CA PRO A 350 -2.61 -3.11 22.26
C PRO A 350 -1.80 -4.22 22.93
N ASP A 351 -1.94 -5.45 22.44
CA ASP A 351 -1.06 -6.54 22.80
C ASP A 351 0.38 -6.23 22.33
N VAL A 352 0.51 -5.63 21.14
CA VAL A 352 1.81 -5.32 20.52
C VAL A 352 1.85 -3.91 19.91
N LEU A 353 2.92 -3.18 20.21
CA LEU A 353 3.39 -2.04 19.42
C LEU A 353 4.43 -2.53 18.42
N HIS A 354 4.15 -2.36 17.14
CA HIS A 354 5.08 -2.69 16.08
C HIS A 354 5.70 -1.42 15.50
N VAL A 355 6.97 -1.20 15.83
CA VAL A 355 7.75 -0.03 15.42
C VAL A 355 8.71 -0.40 14.29
N HIS A 356 9.08 0.58 13.48
CA HIS A 356 9.81 0.38 12.23
C HIS A 356 10.98 1.35 12.10
N ASN A 357 12.13 0.81 11.72
CA ASN A 357 13.38 1.53 11.46
C ASN A 357 13.78 2.49 12.59
N TRP A 358 14.74 3.38 12.32
CA TRP A 358 15.21 4.33 13.32
C TRP A 358 14.15 5.41 13.61
N GLU A 359 13.30 5.75 12.62
CA GLU A 359 12.28 6.79 12.70
C GLU A 359 11.29 6.58 13.85
N THR A 360 11.05 5.34 14.28
CA THR A 360 10.16 5.04 15.41
C THR A 360 10.80 4.19 16.49
N ALA A 361 12.10 3.88 16.37
CA ALA A 361 12.84 3.07 17.34
C ALA A 361 12.87 3.69 18.75
N ILE A 362 12.81 5.03 18.86
CA ILE A 362 12.77 5.73 20.15
C ILE A 362 11.51 5.46 20.97
N VAL A 363 10.45 4.91 20.36
CA VAL A 363 9.27 4.38 21.07
C VAL A 363 9.69 3.35 22.13
N GLY A 364 10.72 2.54 21.87
CA GLY A 364 11.25 1.54 22.81
C GLY A 364 11.59 2.13 24.18
N PRO A 365 12.63 3.00 24.29
CA PRO A 365 12.97 3.64 25.55
C PRO A 365 11.85 4.52 26.12
N LEU A 366 11.12 5.27 25.28
CA LEU A 366 9.97 6.07 25.73
C LEU A 366 8.92 5.20 26.44
N PHE A 367 8.59 4.06 25.85
CA PHE A 367 7.59 3.16 26.38
C PHE A 367 7.98 2.66 27.78
N TRP A 368 9.18 2.12 27.94
CA TRP A 368 9.60 1.54 29.21
C TRP A 368 9.82 2.56 30.32
N ASP A 369 10.38 3.74 30.00
CA ASP A 369 10.68 4.76 31.01
C ASP A 369 9.44 5.56 31.43
N ILE A 370 8.44 5.71 30.55
CA ILE A 370 7.34 6.66 30.74
C ILE A 370 5.95 6.02 30.66
N PHE A 371 5.68 5.15 29.67
CA PHE A 371 4.32 4.76 29.30
C PHE A 371 3.88 3.37 29.79
N ALA A 372 4.80 2.45 30.04
CA ALA A 372 4.48 1.08 30.47
C ALA A 372 3.61 1.06 31.75
N HIS A 373 3.81 2.03 32.65
CA HIS A 373 3.05 2.16 33.88
C HIS A 373 1.72 2.93 33.73
N GLN A 374 1.39 3.44 32.54
CA GLN A 374 0.18 4.22 32.26
C GLN A 374 -0.94 3.38 31.62
N GLY A 375 -1.05 2.11 32.00
CA GLY A 375 -2.05 1.18 31.47
C GLY A 375 -1.58 0.31 30.30
N LEU A 376 -0.30 0.40 29.93
CA LEU A 376 0.31 -0.40 28.86
C LEU A 376 1.23 -1.53 29.37
N GLY A 377 1.12 -1.93 30.64
CA GLY A 377 2.06 -2.89 31.24
C GLY A 377 2.08 -4.28 30.59
N ASN A 378 0.99 -4.66 29.92
CA ASN A 378 0.88 -5.92 29.18
C ASN A 378 1.28 -5.79 27.70
N THR A 379 1.48 -4.57 27.21
CA THR A 379 1.89 -4.31 25.83
C THR A 379 3.35 -4.68 25.63
N ARG A 380 3.68 -5.21 24.45
CA ARG A 380 5.04 -5.61 24.07
C ARG A 380 5.46 -4.93 22.79
N ILE A 381 6.77 -4.79 22.59
CA ILE A 381 7.32 -4.05 21.45
C ILE A 381 8.02 -5.01 20.51
N LEU A 382 7.69 -4.92 19.23
CA LEU A 382 8.46 -5.52 18.15
C LEU A 382 9.02 -4.41 17.28
N LEU A 383 10.32 -4.46 16.98
CA LEU A 383 10.98 -3.57 16.01
C LEU A 383 11.25 -4.32 14.71
N THR A 384 10.86 -3.77 13.56
CA THR A 384 11.36 -4.21 12.25
C THR A 384 12.39 -3.22 11.70
N CYS A 385 13.53 -3.72 11.24
CA CYS A 385 14.54 -2.96 10.52
C CYS A 385 14.56 -3.39 9.05
N GLN A 386 14.23 -2.46 8.14
CA GLN A 386 14.36 -2.63 6.69
C GLN A 386 15.81 -2.46 6.23
N ASP A 387 16.52 -1.53 6.87
CA ASP A 387 17.95 -1.31 6.71
C ASP A 387 18.60 -1.03 8.08
N LEU A 388 19.90 -1.25 8.16
CA LEU A 388 20.73 -0.95 9.33
C LEU A 388 21.74 0.17 9.03
N THR A 389 21.68 0.76 7.83
CA THR A 389 22.54 1.88 7.43
C THR A 389 22.04 3.19 8.06
N SER A 390 20.73 3.38 8.12
CA SER A 390 20.12 4.58 8.71
C SER A 390 19.90 4.36 10.20
N GLN A 391 20.84 4.82 11.03
CA GLN A 391 20.83 4.54 12.48
C GLN A 391 20.39 5.74 13.34
N CYS A 392 20.50 6.95 12.80
CA CYS A 392 20.31 8.24 13.49
C CYS A 392 21.19 8.36 14.74
N LEU A 393 22.35 9.02 14.55
CA LEU A 393 23.29 9.34 15.62
C LEU A 393 23.08 10.77 16.07
N GLU A 394 22.89 10.98 17.37
CA GLU A 394 22.58 12.29 17.94
C GLU A 394 23.36 12.58 19.21
N VAL A 395 23.44 13.85 19.59
CA VAL A 395 24.02 14.22 20.89
C VAL A 395 23.05 13.82 22.02
N PRO A 396 23.53 13.27 23.15
CA PRO A 396 22.68 12.71 24.20
C PRO A 396 21.58 13.65 24.71
N ASN A 397 21.86 14.95 24.82
CA ASN A 397 20.92 15.94 25.35
C ASN A 397 19.65 16.08 24.47
N MET A 398 19.69 15.68 23.19
CA MET A 398 18.52 15.70 22.32
C MET A 398 17.40 14.78 22.84
N LEU A 399 17.74 13.75 23.63
CA LEU A 399 16.76 12.85 24.24
C LEU A 399 15.80 13.59 25.21
N GLU A 400 16.25 14.69 25.84
CA GLU A 400 15.43 15.48 26.76
C GLU A 400 14.21 16.10 26.06
N LEU A 401 14.30 16.35 24.76
CA LEU A 401 13.20 16.91 23.97
C LEU A 401 11.94 16.04 24.09
N CYS A 402 12.06 14.72 24.00
CA CYS A 402 10.92 13.81 24.14
C CYS A 402 10.61 13.37 25.59
N GLY A 403 11.35 13.93 26.56
CA GLY A 403 11.20 13.67 28.00
C GLY A 403 12.01 12.50 28.53
N LEU A 404 12.99 12.00 27.78
CA LEU A 404 13.93 10.97 28.23
C LEU A 404 15.11 11.59 29.00
N ASP A 405 15.74 10.81 29.87
CA ASP A 405 16.90 11.22 30.69
C ASP A 405 18.21 10.75 30.03
N PRO A 406 19.03 11.67 29.45
CA PRO A 406 20.26 11.31 28.77
C PRO A 406 21.26 10.59 29.67
N HIS A 407 21.34 10.96 30.96
CA HIS A 407 22.31 10.37 31.88
C HIS A 407 22.03 8.90 32.16
N LYS A 408 20.76 8.49 32.09
CA LYS A 408 20.37 7.07 32.24
C LYS A 408 20.55 6.28 30.96
N LEU A 409 20.40 6.92 29.80
CA LEU A 409 20.31 6.25 28.50
C LEU A 409 21.61 6.28 27.69
N HIS A 410 22.50 7.24 27.91
CA HIS A 410 23.79 7.32 27.24
C HIS A 410 24.81 6.38 27.89
N ARG A 411 24.58 5.08 27.71
CA ARG A 411 25.40 4.00 28.24
C ARG A 411 25.63 2.90 27.20
N PRO A 412 26.75 2.15 27.27
CA PRO A 412 27.05 1.09 26.31
C PRO A 412 25.95 0.03 26.20
N ASP A 413 25.30 -0.31 27.32
CA ASP A 413 24.21 -1.28 27.42
C ASP A 413 22.83 -0.69 27.09
N ARG A 414 22.79 0.53 26.57
CA ARG A 414 21.61 1.33 26.25
C ARG A 414 21.77 1.99 24.87
N LEU A 415 21.63 3.31 24.78
CA LEU A 415 21.60 4.02 23.50
C LEU A 415 22.97 4.50 23.03
N GLN A 416 24.05 4.42 23.84
CA GLN A 416 25.36 4.90 23.40
C GLN A 416 25.83 4.19 22.13
N ASP A 417 26.30 4.91 21.12
CA ASP A 417 26.80 4.28 19.91
C ASP A 417 28.05 3.42 20.17
N ASN A 418 28.22 2.34 19.40
CA ASN A 418 29.35 1.42 19.57
C ASN A 418 30.68 2.01 19.06
N SER A 419 30.64 2.89 18.05
CA SER A 419 31.81 3.51 17.43
C SER A 419 32.00 4.94 17.97
N GLU A 420 30.96 5.76 17.90
CA GLU A 420 30.96 7.15 18.34
C GLU A 420 30.40 7.27 19.76
N THR A 421 31.18 6.84 20.75
CA THR A 421 30.73 6.74 22.16
C THR A 421 30.23 8.05 22.79
N ASN A 422 30.51 9.21 22.20
CA ASN A 422 29.95 10.51 22.61
C ASN A 422 28.51 10.75 22.14
N LEU A 423 28.01 9.93 21.21
CA LEU A 423 26.68 10.03 20.63
C LEU A 423 25.74 8.93 21.15
N VAL A 424 24.45 9.14 20.94
CA VAL A 424 23.40 8.13 21.08
C VAL A 424 22.98 7.65 19.69
N ASN A 425 22.68 6.37 19.59
CA ASN A 425 22.20 5.69 18.40
C ASN A 425 20.75 5.26 18.63
N VAL A 426 19.83 5.90 17.91
CA VAL A 426 18.38 5.72 18.13
C VAL A 426 17.94 4.31 17.72
N LEU A 427 18.46 3.79 16.61
CA LEU A 427 18.17 2.44 16.16
C LEU A 427 18.67 1.39 17.16
N LYS A 428 19.88 1.56 17.69
CA LYS A 428 20.42 0.74 18.78
C LYS A 428 19.47 0.74 19.98
N GLY A 429 18.95 1.92 20.37
CA GLY A 429 17.93 2.05 21.39
C GLY A 429 16.71 1.17 21.13
N GLY A 430 16.16 1.21 19.91
CA GLY A 430 15.06 0.34 19.50
C GLY A 430 15.41 -1.15 19.63
N ILE A 431 16.61 -1.56 19.19
CA ILE A 431 17.08 -2.95 19.29
C ILE A 431 17.16 -3.38 20.76
N VAL A 432 17.74 -2.54 21.63
CA VAL A 432 17.91 -2.86 23.06
C VAL A 432 16.57 -2.97 23.78
N TYR A 433 15.63 -2.06 23.51
CA TYR A 433 14.37 -1.95 24.26
C TYR A 433 13.19 -2.74 23.68
N SER A 434 13.30 -3.31 22.47
CA SER A 434 12.23 -4.15 21.91
C SER A 434 12.26 -5.57 22.47
N ASN A 435 11.09 -6.21 22.61
CA ASN A 435 10.98 -7.62 23.03
C ASN A 435 11.43 -8.58 21.92
N LYS A 436 11.18 -8.23 20.65
CA LYS A 436 11.70 -8.90 19.46
C LYS A 436 12.18 -7.88 18.44
N VAL A 437 13.15 -8.28 17.63
CA VAL A 437 13.71 -7.48 16.53
C VAL A 437 13.66 -8.30 15.26
N LEU A 438 13.01 -7.81 14.21
CA LEU A 438 12.95 -8.42 12.90
C LEU A 438 13.89 -7.66 11.97
N LEU A 439 14.83 -8.37 11.37
CA LEU A 439 15.66 -7.87 10.28
C LEU A 439 15.03 -8.33 8.97
N MET A 440 14.74 -7.39 8.07
CA MET A 440 14.23 -7.74 6.75
C MET A 440 15.40 -8.21 5.89
N SER A 441 15.42 -9.51 5.60
CA SER A 441 16.33 -10.10 4.64
C SER A 441 15.71 -11.36 4.06
N SER A 442 15.66 -11.42 2.74
CA SER A 442 15.19 -12.60 2.04
C SER A 442 16.33 -13.60 1.83
N THR A 443 17.59 -13.19 1.96
CA THR A 443 18.74 -13.93 1.42
C THR A 443 19.74 -14.33 2.48
N LEU A 444 19.89 -13.53 3.54
CA LEU A 444 20.89 -13.75 4.57
C LEU A 444 20.27 -14.46 5.79
N PRO A 445 20.87 -15.58 6.25
CA PRO A 445 20.50 -16.18 7.52
C PRO A 445 20.87 -15.24 8.68
N ARG A 446 20.22 -15.45 9.84
CA ARG A 446 20.34 -14.57 11.01
C ARG A 446 21.78 -14.22 11.36
N ASP A 447 22.66 -15.21 11.49
CA ASP A 447 24.03 -14.97 11.94
C ASP A 447 24.85 -14.15 10.93
N MET A 448 24.58 -14.32 9.63
CA MET A 448 25.20 -13.50 8.59
C MET A 448 24.59 -12.11 8.51
N ALA A 449 23.28 -11.96 8.70
CA ALA A 449 22.67 -10.64 8.77
C ALA A 449 23.27 -9.82 9.92
N ILE A 450 23.55 -10.46 11.06
CA ILE A 450 24.20 -9.83 12.22
C ILE A 450 25.65 -9.41 11.90
N GLN A 451 26.42 -10.25 11.21
CA GLN A 451 27.84 -9.98 10.93
C GLN A 451 28.09 -9.11 9.69
N GLY A 452 27.27 -9.27 8.65
CA GLY A 452 27.46 -8.68 7.33
C GLY A 452 26.70 -7.38 7.09
N LEU A 453 25.60 -7.15 7.83
CA LEU A 453 24.77 -5.93 7.74
C LEU A 453 24.79 -5.11 9.03
N GLY A 454 25.65 -5.43 9.99
CA GLY A 454 25.62 -4.79 11.30
C GLY A 454 25.90 -3.27 11.25
N HIS A 455 26.71 -2.80 10.30
CA HIS A 455 27.07 -1.38 10.14
C HIS A 455 27.51 -0.74 11.47
N GLY A 456 28.26 -1.45 12.31
CA GLY A 456 28.67 -1.00 13.65
C GLY A 456 27.76 -1.49 14.79
N LEU A 457 26.61 -2.10 14.49
CA LEU A 457 25.69 -2.69 15.47
C LEU A 457 25.94 -4.19 15.72
N GLU A 458 26.97 -4.79 15.13
CA GLU A 458 27.27 -6.23 15.21
C GLU A 458 27.33 -6.70 16.66
N ALA A 459 28.02 -5.95 17.52
CA ALA A 459 28.14 -6.25 18.95
C ALA A 459 26.79 -6.21 19.68
N THR A 460 25.95 -5.22 19.36
CA THR A 460 24.60 -5.08 19.94
C THR A 460 23.69 -6.22 19.49
N LEU A 461 23.65 -6.50 18.19
CA LEU A 461 22.84 -7.57 17.61
C LEU A 461 23.27 -8.94 18.12
N THR A 462 24.58 -9.18 18.27
CA THR A 462 25.12 -10.41 18.85
C THR A 462 24.69 -10.57 20.31
N THR A 463 24.75 -9.49 21.10
CA THR A 463 24.29 -9.49 22.51
C THR A 463 22.80 -9.83 22.61
N HIS A 464 22.00 -9.41 21.64
CA HIS A 464 20.55 -9.60 21.60
C HIS A 464 20.08 -10.69 20.62
N LYS A 465 20.97 -11.60 20.20
CA LYS A 465 20.71 -12.58 19.14
C LYS A 465 19.46 -13.47 19.33
N GLU A 466 19.06 -13.71 20.58
CA GLU A 466 17.92 -14.57 20.92
C GLU A 466 16.57 -13.92 20.59
N LYS A 467 16.53 -12.59 20.55
CA LYS A 467 15.33 -11.83 20.19
C LYS A 467 15.34 -11.29 18.76
N VAL A 468 16.47 -11.38 18.06
CA VAL A 468 16.55 -11.09 16.62
C VAL A 468 15.85 -12.20 15.85
N LEU A 469 15.20 -11.89 14.75
CA LEU A 469 14.54 -12.78 13.79
C LEU A 469 14.84 -12.22 12.39
N VAL A 470 14.75 -13.06 11.35
CA VAL A 470 14.90 -12.62 9.96
C VAL A 470 13.62 -12.93 9.22
N ALA A 471 13.07 -11.94 8.51
CA ALA A 471 11.85 -12.07 7.72
C ALA A 471 12.11 -11.73 6.25
N SER A 472 11.45 -12.46 5.35
CA SER A 472 11.36 -12.10 3.94
C SER A 472 10.31 -11.02 3.70
N HIS A 473 10.51 -10.29 2.61
CA HIS A 473 9.50 -9.37 2.11
C HIS A 473 8.43 -10.14 1.34
N GLY A 474 7.16 -9.96 1.69
CA GLY A 474 6.06 -10.51 0.91
C GLY A 474 5.88 -9.76 -0.42
N LEU A 475 5.15 -10.36 -1.36
CA LEU A 475 4.66 -9.67 -2.55
C LEU A 475 3.19 -9.31 -2.35
N ASP A 476 2.83 -8.07 -2.69
CA ASP A 476 1.43 -7.68 -2.75
C ASP A 476 0.73 -8.41 -3.89
N GLY A 477 -0.16 -9.35 -3.56
CA GLY A 477 -0.87 -10.16 -4.54
C GLY A 477 -2.07 -9.48 -5.19
N GLU A 478 -2.49 -8.30 -4.73
CA GLU A 478 -3.50 -7.51 -5.43
C GLU A 478 -2.85 -6.58 -6.47
N LEU A 479 -1.71 -5.98 -6.12
CA LEU A 479 -0.97 -5.11 -7.04
C LEU A 479 -0.12 -5.91 -8.03
N TRP A 480 0.63 -6.92 -7.56
CA TRP A 480 1.58 -7.69 -8.35
C TRP A 480 1.07 -9.11 -8.63
N ASP A 481 -0.01 -9.21 -9.39
CA ASP A 481 -0.51 -10.51 -9.88
C ASP A 481 -0.98 -10.41 -11.34
N PRO A 482 -0.34 -11.13 -12.29
CA PRO A 482 -0.69 -11.02 -13.70
C PRO A 482 -2.13 -11.47 -14.02
N SER A 483 -2.81 -12.17 -13.11
CA SER A 483 -4.21 -12.59 -13.27
C SER A 483 -5.21 -11.49 -12.90
N LYS A 484 -4.77 -10.46 -12.16
CA LYS A 484 -5.61 -9.35 -11.68
C LYS A 484 -5.10 -7.97 -12.11
N ASP A 485 -3.84 -7.88 -12.50
CA ASP A 485 -3.17 -6.63 -12.84
C ASP A 485 -3.95 -5.86 -13.93
N ILE A 486 -4.28 -4.61 -13.62
CA ILE A 486 -5.05 -3.69 -14.45
C ILE A 486 -4.19 -3.03 -15.53
N TYR A 487 -2.87 -2.99 -15.35
CA TYR A 487 -1.93 -2.41 -16.30
C TYR A 487 -1.60 -3.37 -17.44
N LEU A 488 -1.86 -4.67 -17.25
CA LEU A 488 -1.65 -5.65 -18.31
C LEU A 488 -2.74 -5.56 -19.36
N PRO A 489 -2.35 -5.45 -20.64
CA PRO A 489 -3.32 -5.39 -21.72
C PRO A 489 -4.03 -6.74 -21.95
N GLN A 490 -3.43 -7.84 -21.47
CA GLN A 490 -4.07 -9.14 -21.36
C GLN A 490 -3.55 -9.86 -20.12
N ARG A 491 -4.45 -10.17 -19.19
CA ARG A 491 -4.17 -10.92 -17.96
C ARG A 491 -3.84 -12.37 -18.26
N TYR A 492 -3.05 -12.99 -17.39
CA TYR A 492 -2.62 -14.39 -17.52
C TYR A 492 -2.31 -15.00 -16.16
N SER A 493 -2.11 -16.31 -16.11
CA SER A 493 -1.84 -17.06 -14.89
C SER A 493 -0.79 -18.16 -15.13
N PRO A 494 -0.28 -18.83 -14.10
CA PRO A 494 0.60 -19.99 -14.28
C PRO A 494 -0.06 -21.11 -15.11
N ASN A 495 -1.39 -21.24 -15.02
CA ASN A 495 -2.16 -22.25 -15.75
C ASN A 495 -2.44 -21.85 -17.21
N ASP A 496 -2.51 -20.55 -17.49
CA ASP A 496 -2.75 -19.98 -18.82
C ASP A 496 -1.82 -18.79 -19.06
N ILE A 497 -0.70 -19.02 -19.76
CA ILE A 497 0.38 -18.04 -19.98
C ILE A 497 0.23 -17.30 -21.33
N GLU A 498 -0.82 -17.55 -22.11
CA GLU A 498 -0.94 -17.00 -23.47
C GLU A 498 -0.89 -15.47 -23.48
N GLY A 499 -1.50 -14.83 -22.48
CA GLY A 499 -1.51 -13.37 -22.30
C GLY A 499 -0.11 -12.77 -22.17
N LYS A 500 0.90 -13.53 -21.72
CA LYS A 500 2.29 -13.07 -21.67
C LYS A 500 2.83 -12.70 -23.04
N SER A 501 2.51 -13.48 -24.07
CA SER A 501 2.93 -13.21 -25.45
C SER A 501 2.33 -11.91 -26.01
N PHE A 502 1.10 -11.58 -25.58
CA PHE A 502 0.42 -10.34 -25.92
C PHE A 502 1.06 -9.15 -25.21
N CYS A 503 1.39 -9.29 -23.92
CA CYS A 503 2.15 -8.31 -23.15
C CYS A 503 3.50 -8.02 -23.82
N ARG A 504 4.25 -9.06 -24.23
CA ARG A 504 5.53 -8.91 -24.95
C ARG A 504 5.38 -8.11 -26.25
N LYS A 505 4.38 -8.42 -27.08
CA LYS A 505 4.13 -7.68 -28.34
C LYS A 505 3.75 -6.23 -28.08
N THR A 506 2.93 -5.98 -27.06
CA THR A 506 2.50 -4.63 -26.66
C THR A 506 3.67 -3.82 -26.13
N LEU A 507 4.52 -4.42 -25.29
CA LEU A 507 5.75 -3.81 -24.79
C LEU A 507 6.65 -3.36 -25.95
N LYS A 508 6.99 -4.27 -26.87
CA LYS A 508 7.83 -3.97 -28.04
C LYS A 508 7.29 -2.82 -28.87
N ARG A 509 5.96 -2.79 -29.10
CA ARG A 509 5.31 -1.70 -29.83
C ARG A 509 5.41 -0.38 -29.08
N ARG A 510 5.15 -0.38 -27.77
CA ARG A 510 5.18 0.83 -26.91
C ARG A 510 6.56 1.45 -26.84
N VAL A 511 7.62 0.65 -26.81
CA VAL A 511 9.01 1.13 -26.77
C VAL A 511 9.67 1.28 -28.15
N GLY A 512 8.96 1.07 -29.25
CA GLY A 512 9.51 1.26 -30.60
C GLY A 512 10.45 0.14 -31.10
N LEU A 513 10.45 -1.04 -30.48
CA LEU A 513 11.26 -2.18 -30.91
C LEU A 513 10.53 -2.98 -32.00
N HIS A 514 11.00 -2.90 -33.24
CA HIS A 514 10.25 -3.37 -34.42
C HIS A 514 10.80 -4.64 -35.11
N SER A 515 11.98 -5.15 -34.73
CA SER A 515 12.67 -6.20 -35.52
C SER A 515 13.18 -7.44 -34.74
N GLY A 516 12.82 -8.61 -35.27
CA GLY A 516 13.64 -9.83 -35.37
C GLY A 516 13.66 -10.82 -34.21
N SER A 517 13.89 -10.39 -32.98
CA SER A 517 14.09 -11.31 -31.86
C SER A 517 12.78 -11.76 -31.21
N SER A 518 12.68 -13.02 -30.78
CA SER A 518 11.59 -13.45 -29.90
C SER A 518 11.81 -13.04 -28.45
N VAL A 519 13.07 -12.94 -28.00
CA VAL A 519 13.43 -12.84 -26.57
C VAL A 519 13.62 -11.39 -26.13
N VAL A 520 13.02 -11.02 -25.00
CA VAL A 520 13.17 -9.72 -24.34
C VAL A 520 13.87 -9.87 -22.99
N VAL A 521 14.88 -9.05 -22.75
CA VAL A 521 15.58 -8.93 -21.48
C VAL A 521 15.19 -7.59 -20.85
N GLY A 522 14.51 -7.63 -19.70
CA GLY A 522 14.16 -6.45 -18.92
C GLY A 522 15.20 -6.16 -17.84
N CYS A 523 15.37 -4.89 -17.48
CA CYS A 523 16.20 -4.48 -16.36
C CYS A 523 15.67 -3.18 -15.77
N ILE A 524 15.52 -3.13 -14.45
CA ILE A 524 15.27 -1.88 -13.72
C ILE A 524 16.58 -1.48 -13.05
N CYS A 525 17.15 -0.37 -13.50
CA CYS A 525 18.42 0.15 -13.00
C CYS A 525 18.18 1.13 -11.85
N ASN A 526 18.97 1.00 -10.79
CA ASN A 526 19.12 2.01 -9.75
C ASN A 526 20.46 2.72 -9.92
N GLY A 527 20.64 3.87 -9.27
CA GLY A 527 21.86 4.67 -9.40
C GLY A 527 23.17 3.99 -9.01
N ASP A 528 23.10 2.94 -8.19
CA ASP A 528 24.26 2.16 -7.70
C ASP A 528 24.50 0.85 -8.47
N SER A 529 23.85 0.66 -9.62
CA SER A 529 24.02 -0.55 -10.43
C SER A 529 25.45 -0.66 -11.00
N ASN A 530 26.06 -1.85 -10.89
CA ASN A 530 27.38 -2.15 -11.48
C ASN A 530 27.33 -1.98 -13.01
N THR A 531 27.89 -0.87 -13.49
CA THR A 531 27.89 -0.51 -14.90
C THR A 531 28.66 -1.48 -15.79
N ASP A 532 29.78 -2.00 -15.30
CA ASP A 532 30.61 -2.94 -16.06
C ASP A 532 29.89 -4.27 -16.25
N GLY A 533 29.20 -4.74 -15.19
CA GLY A 533 28.36 -5.92 -15.26
C GLY A 533 27.18 -5.74 -16.21
N LEU A 534 26.51 -4.59 -16.16
CA LEU A 534 25.41 -4.24 -17.07
C LEU A 534 25.87 -4.21 -18.54
N ARG A 535 27.03 -3.61 -18.81
CA ARG A 535 27.62 -3.56 -20.15
C ARG A 535 27.85 -4.96 -20.71
N GLU A 536 28.43 -5.85 -19.91
CA GLU A 536 28.68 -7.22 -20.34
C GLU A 536 27.37 -8.00 -20.54
N ALA A 537 26.39 -7.84 -19.64
CA ALA A 537 25.07 -8.45 -19.79
C ALA A 537 24.37 -8.03 -21.10
N VAL A 538 24.43 -6.74 -21.46
CA VAL A 538 23.89 -6.25 -22.74
C VAL A 538 24.62 -6.86 -23.91
N ARG A 539 25.96 -6.93 -23.87
CA ARG A 539 26.76 -7.56 -24.92
C ARG A 539 26.32 -9.02 -25.13
N VAL A 540 26.20 -9.80 -24.06
CA VAL A 540 25.77 -11.21 -24.11
C VAL A 540 24.34 -11.32 -24.66
N ALA A 541 23.40 -10.49 -24.21
CA ALA A 541 22.03 -10.45 -24.72
C ALA A 541 21.99 -10.21 -26.24
N LEU A 542 22.73 -9.21 -26.72
CA LEU A 542 22.77 -8.84 -28.13
C LEU A 542 23.42 -9.92 -29.00
N HIS A 543 24.45 -10.62 -28.52
CA HIS A 543 25.07 -11.77 -29.21
C HIS A 543 24.11 -12.97 -29.29
N GLY A 544 23.34 -13.22 -28.22
CA GLY A 544 22.28 -14.23 -28.22
C GLY A 544 21.05 -13.84 -29.05
N GLY A 545 21.07 -12.67 -29.70
CA GLY A 545 20.01 -12.19 -30.55
C GLY A 545 18.84 -11.55 -29.80
N ALA A 546 18.91 -11.35 -28.48
CA ALA A 546 17.84 -10.76 -27.67
C ALA A 546 17.74 -9.23 -27.85
N GLN A 547 16.66 -8.66 -27.34
CA GLN A 547 16.46 -7.22 -27.17
C GLN A 547 16.51 -6.85 -25.69
N VAL A 548 17.04 -5.68 -25.35
CA VAL A 548 17.19 -5.24 -23.96
C VAL A 548 16.38 -3.97 -23.73
N ILE A 549 15.62 -3.94 -22.62
CA ILE A 549 14.85 -2.78 -22.18
C ILE A 549 15.31 -2.41 -20.78
N PHE A 550 15.76 -1.18 -20.64
CA PHE A 550 16.13 -0.55 -19.38
C PHE A 550 15.05 0.44 -18.96
N MET A 551 14.70 0.41 -17.68
CA MET A 551 13.93 1.45 -17.02
C MET A 551 14.72 1.93 -15.80
N GLU A 552 14.82 3.24 -15.62
CA GLU A 552 15.40 3.80 -14.40
C GLU A 552 14.33 3.83 -13.29
N ASN A 553 14.72 3.46 -12.08
CA ASN A 553 13.83 3.56 -10.92
C ASN A 553 13.71 5.03 -10.45
N LYS A 554 12.60 5.35 -9.78
CA LYS A 554 12.15 6.70 -9.38
C LYS A 554 13.30 7.67 -9.04
N GLY A 555 13.49 8.69 -9.88
CA GLY A 555 14.34 9.86 -9.63
C GLY A 555 14.14 10.94 -10.71
N PRO A 556 14.02 12.24 -10.37
CA PRO A 556 13.80 13.30 -11.36
C PRO A 556 15.05 13.65 -12.19
N VAL A 557 16.21 13.06 -11.87
CA VAL A 557 17.50 13.34 -12.51
C VAL A 557 18.11 12.02 -12.95
N MET A 558 18.29 11.86 -14.26
CA MET A 558 19.04 10.75 -14.87
C MET A 558 20.41 10.66 -14.21
N ASN A 559 20.76 9.52 -13.63
CA ASN A 559 22.09 9.32 -13.08
C ASN A 559 23.12 9.47 -14.22
N SER A 560 24.15 10.29 -14.01
CA SER A 560 25.25 10.52 -14.98
C SER A 560 25.86 9.22 -15.50
N THR A 561 25.84 8.19 -14.66
CA THR A 561 26.33 6.84 -14.93
C THR A 561 25.44 6.04 -15.88
N VAL A 562 24.11 6.12 -15.70
CA VAL A 562 23.13 5.48 -16.60
C VAL A 562 23.10 6.20 -17.95
N GLN A 563 23.25 7.53 -17.95
CA GLN A 563 23.39 8.33 -19.17
C GLN A 563 24.61 7.90 -20.00
N ALA A 564 25.77 7.67 -19.36
CA ALA A 564 26.97 7.20 -20.04
C ALA A 564 26.77 5.80 -20.66
N LEU A 565 26.16 4.87 -19.91
CA LEU A 565 25.81 3.53 -20.42
C LEU A 565 24.87 3.62 -21.63
N LYS A 566 23.88 4.50 -21.56
CA LYS A 566 22.95 4.73 -22.67
C LYS A 566 23.67 5.21 -23.92
N GLU A 567 24.60 6.16 -23.79
CA GLU A 567 25.38 6.66 -24.92
C GLU A 567 26.26 5.59 -25.56
N GLU A 568 26.86 4.73 -24.74
CA GLU A 568 27.70 3.63 -25.19
C GLU A 568 26.90 2.50 -25.88
N LEU A 569 25.72 2.17 -25.35
CA LEU A 569 24.94 1.00 -25.74
C LEU A 569 23.81 1.29 -26.74
N LYS A 570 23.81 2.47 -27.38
CA LYS A 570 22.78 2.86 -28.36
C LYS A 570 22.72 1.86 -29.52
N GLY A 571 21.51 1.42 -29.85
CA GLY A 571 21.24 0.65 -31.06
C GLY A 571 19.79 0.17 -31.14
N ASP A 572 19.40 -0.36 -32.30
CA ASP A 572 18.00 -0.73 -32.63
C ASP A 572 17.40 -1.86 -31.76
N ARG A 573 18.22 -2.46 -30.88
CA ARG A 573 17.84 -3.59 -30.01
C ARG A 573 17.94 -3.26 -28.52
N VAL A 574 18.31 -2.02 -28.16
CA VAL A 574 18.45 -1.57 -26.78
C VAL A 574 17.60 -0.32 -26.58
N MET A 575 16.67 -0.36 -25.63
CA MET A 575 15.83 0.79 -25.28
C MET A 575 16.07 1.22 -23.84
N PHE A 576 16.16 2.52 -23.63
CA PHE A 576 16.20 3.14 -22.31
C PHE A 576 14.92 3.97 -22.12
N VAL A 577 14.16 3.65 -21.08
CA VAL A 577 12.97 4.39 -20.65
C VAL A 577 13.40 5.39 -19.58
N GLU A 578 13.34 6.67 -19.93
CA GLU A 578 13.86 7.78 -19.10
C GLU A 578 12.89 8.26 -18.03
N ILE A 579 11.59 8.07 -18.26
CA ILE A 579 10.53 8.54 -17.37
C ILE A 579 9.91 7.32 -16.71
N TYR A 580 9.90 7.33 -15.38
CA TYR A 580 9.21 6.31 -14.61
C TYR A 580 7.71 6.35 -14.94
N ASP A 581 7.18 5.20 -15.34
CA ASP A 581 5.77 4.95 -15.65
C ASP A 581 5.42 3.59 -15.06
N GLU A 582 4.61 3.60 -14.00
CA GLU A 582 4.21 2.39 -13.26
C GLU A 582 3.52 1.37 -14.17
N ALA A 583 2.62 1.82 -15.05
CA ALA A 583 1.95 0.93 -16.00
C ALA A 583 2.95 0.27 -16.96
N LEU A 584 4.01 1.00 -17.32
CA LEU A 584 5.09 0.46 -18.13
C LEU A 584 6.01 -0.47 -17.34
N GLU A 585 6.25 -0.24 -16.04
CA GLU A 585 7.00 -1.14 -15.16
C GLU A 585 6.36 -2.54 -15.13
N HIS A 586 5.06 -2.60 -14.84
CA HIS A 586 4.26 -3.83 -14.88
C HIS A 586 4.34 -4.52 -16.24
N LEU A 587 4.21 -3.74 -17.32
CA LEU A 587 4.29 -4.26 -18.68
C LEU A 587 5.71 -4.76 -19.04
N ILE A 588 6.77 -4.16 -18.50
CA ILE A 588 8.15 -4.64 -18.68
C ILE A 588 8.33 -5.98 -17.97
N PHE A 589 7.89 -6.12 -16.71
CA PHE A 589 7.91 -7.41 -16.01
C PHE A 589 7.13 -8.49 -16.77
N ALA A 590 5.93 -8.16 -17.27
CA ALA A 590 5.09 -9.09 -18.02
C ALA A 590 5.62 -9.44 -19.40
N GLY A 591 6.20 -8.46 -20.11
CA GLY A 591 6.64 -8.62 -21.49
C GLY A 591 8.07 -9.16 -21.62
N SER A 592 8.83 -9.22 -20.53
CA SER A 592 10.20 -9.75 -20.55
C SER A 592 10.19 -11.28 -20.47
N ASP A 593 11.26 -11.92 -20.96
CA ASP A 593 11.51 -13.35 -20.81
C ASP A 593 12.55 -13.63 -19.74
N ILE A 594 13.54 -12.73 -19.66
CA ILE A 594 14.61 -12.72 -18.68
C ILE A 594 14.60 -11.33 -18.02
N PHE A 595 14.86 -11.27 -16.72
CA PHE A 595 14.96 -10.03 -15.97
C PHE A 595 16.31 -9.93 -15.27
N LEU A 596 17.09 -8.90 -15.59
CA LEU A 596 18.40 -8.68 -14.97
C LEU A 596 18.21 -8.13 -13.55
N CYS A 597 18.88 -8.77 -12.60
CA CYS A 597 18.86 -8.40 -11.19
C CYS A 597 20.28 -8.03 -10.75
N SER A 598 20.44 -6.91 -10.03
CA SER A 598 21.75 -6.46 -9.56
C SER A 598 22.42 -7.47 -8.62
N SER A 599 21.65 -8.11 -7.75
CA SER A 599 22.14 -9.15 -6.85
C SER A 599 20.99 -10.01 -6.31
N PHE A 600 21.21 -11.33 -6.20
CA PHE A 600 20.37 -12.21 -5.38
C PHE A 600 20.74 -12.18 -3.90
N TYR A 601 21.61 -11.25 -3.50
CA TYR A 601 21.90 -10.91 -2.11
C TYR A 601 21.31 -9.54 -1.71
N ASP A 602 20.48 -8.95 -2.59
CA ASP A 602 19.63 -7.83 -2.20
C ASP A 602 18.71 -8.27 -1.03
N PRO A 603 18.62 -7.50 0.07
CA PRO A 603 17.80 -7.89 1.22
C PRO A 603 16.33 -8.10 0.88
N SER A 604 15.79 -7.41 -0.12
CA SER A 604 14.36 -7.43 -0.44
C SER A 604 13.95 -8.48 -1.47
N LEU A 605 14.87 -8.86 -2.39
CA LEU A 605 14.60 -9.68 -3.58
C LEU A 605 13.39 -9.22 -4.42
N GLN A 606 12.91 -7.99 -4.26
CA GLN A 606 11.63 -7.55 -4.84
C GLN A 606 11.59 -7.68 -6.36
N ILE A 607 12.67 -7.28 -7.05
CA ILE A 607 12.76 -7.40 -8.52
C ILE A 607 12.72 -8.87 -8.95
N ALA A 608 13.46 -9.75 -8.27
CA ALA A 608 13.50 -11.17 -8.60
C ALA A 608 12.14 -11.85 -8.37
N ILE A 609 11.49 -11.53 -7.25
CA ILE A 609 10.16 -12.07 -6.89
C ILE A 609 9.10 -11.57 -7.88
N ARG A 610 9.11 -10.28 -8.25
CA ARG A 610 8.21 -9.71 -9.28
C ARG A 610 8.46 -10.33 -10.64
N ALA A 611 9.72 -10.48 -11.05
CA ALA A 611 10.08 -11.13 -12.31
C ALA A 611 9.50 -12.54 -12.37
N ILE A 612 9.72 -13.36 -11.34
CA ILE A 612 9.19 -14.73 -11.28
C ILE A 612 7.66 -14.72 -11.33
N LYS A 613 6.99 -13.86 -10.55
CA LYS A 613 5.52 -13.80 -10.51
C LYS A 613 4.91 -13.50 -11.88
N TYR A 614 5.57 -12.66 -12.68
CA TYR A 614 5.17 -12.34 -14.06
C TYR A 614 5.73 -13.32 -15.10
N GLY A 615 6.41 -14.37 -14.65
CA GLY A 615 6.92 -15.46 -15.48
C GLY A 615 8.23 -15.15 -16.18
N SER A 616 8.99 -14.15 -15.74
CA SER A 616 10.29 -13.75 -16.28
C SER A 616 11.40 -14.38 -15.43
N ALA A 617 12.38 -15.03 -16.07
CA ALA A 617 13.48 -15.67 -15.33
C ALA A 617 14.43 -14.59 -14.78
N PRO A 618 14.62 -14.49 -13.45
CA PRO A 618 15.59 -13.57 -12.90
C PRO A 618 17.00 -14.10 -13.19
N VAL A 619 17.89 -13.23 -13.65
CA VAL A 619 19.31 -13.55 -13.92
C VAL A 619 20.16 -12.49 -13.24
N GLN A 620 21.11 -12.91 -12.42
CA GLN A 620 22.02 -12.00 -11.75
C GLN A 620 23.01 -11.39 -12.75
N ILE A 621 23.26 -10.09 -12.60
CA ILE A 621 24.33 -9.41 -13.32
C ILE A 621 25.65 -9.89 -12.69
N ASN A 622 26.42 -10.71 -13.43
CA ASN A 622 27.68 -11.26 -12.96
C ASN A 622 28.60 -10.15 -12.42
N PHE A 623 29.24 -10.41 -11.27
CA PHE A 623 30.46 -9.72 -10.84
C PHE A 623 31.68 -10.63 -11.09
N PRO A 624 32.24 -10.73 -12.31
CA PRO A 624 33.49 -11.42 -12.51
C PRO A 624 34.63 -10.41 -12.49
N SER A 625 35.01 -9.93 -11.30
CA SER A 625 36.31 -9.24 -11.07
C SER A 625 36.69 -9.17 -9.58
N ASN A 626 36.64 -10.31 -8.90
CA ASN A 626 37.68 -10.67 -7.91
C ASN A 626 37.52 -12.15 -7.58
N GLY A 627 38.47 -12.96 -8.01
CA GLY A 627 38.56 -14.41 -7.77
C GLY A 627 38.82 -14.79 -6.31
N SER A 628 38.11 -14.18 -5.37
CA SER A 628 38.22 -14.49 -3.94
C SER A 628 36.89 -14.28 -3.21
N ARG A 629 35.85 -14.99 -3.67
CA ARG A 629 34.69 -15.36 -2.83
C ARG A 629 33.86 -16.49 -3.44
N GLN A 630 34.54 -17.50 -4.00
CA GLN A 630 34.12 -18.86 -3.68
C GLN A 630 34.55 -19.11 -2.23
N THR A 631 33.83 -18.50 -1.28
CA THR A 631 33.70 -19.16 0.00
C THR A 631 32.59 -20.17 -0.19
N GLU A 632 32.77 -21.34 0.37
CA GLU A 632 31.82 -22.45 0.35
C GLU A 632 30.51 -21.98 1.01
N TRP A 633 29.60 -21.39 0.24
CA TRP A 633 28.30 -20.89 0.74
C TRP A 633 27.17 -21.83 0.32
N HIS A 634 27.42 -23.14 0.36
CA HIS A 634 26.49 -24.16 -0.12
C HIS A 634 25.35 -24.48 0.84
N ASP A 635 25.36 -23.95 2.07
CA ASP A 635 24.29 -24.21 3.03
C ASP A 635 23.73 -22.89 3.58
N TYR A 636 22.39 -22.83 3.59
CA TYR A 636 21.52 -21.91 4.35
C TYR A 636 21.04 -20.59 3.71
N PRO A 637 20.05 -20.65 2.80
CA PRO A 637 19.11 -19.55 2.60
C PRO A 637 17.98 -19.59 3.65
N SER A 638 17.50 -18.42 4.11
CA SER A 638 16.62 -18.28 5.28
C SER A 638 15.13 -18.55 5.05
N THR A 639 14.62 -18.41 3.82
CA THR A 639 13.19 -18.57 3.49
C THR A 639 12.97 -19.55 2.36
N ALA A 640 11.82 -20.25 2.34
CA ALA A 640 11.55 -21.27 1.32
C ALA A 640 11.60 -20.69 -0.11
N LEU A 641 11.12 -19.45 -0.28
CA LEU A 641 11.13 -18.77 -1.57
C LEU A 641 12.56 -18.39 -2.00
N SER A 642 13.39 -17.86 -1.10
CA SER A 642 14.77 -17.54 -1.46
C SER A 642 15.63 -18.76 -1.72
N GLN A 643 15.41 -19.85 -0.96
CA GLN A 643 16.01 -21.15 -1.26
C GLN A 643 15.68 -21.61 -2.67
N TYR A 644 14.41 -21.48 -3.08
CA TYR A 644 13.98 -21.82 -4.42
C TYR A 644 14.63 -20.93 -5.49
N ILE A 645 14.67 -19.61 -5.28
CA ILE A 645 15.26 -18.65 -6.23
C ILE A 645 16.75 -18.95 -6.42
N ILE A 646 17.51 -19.09 -5.33
CA ILE A 646 18.95 -19.31 -5.37
C ILE A 646 19.27 -20.67 -6.00
N SER A 647 18.58 -21.74 -5.59
CA SER A 647 18.82 -23.08 -6.14
C SER A 647 18.43 -23.22 -7.63
N THR A 648 17.45 -22.44 -8.10
CA THR A 648 16.94 -22.54 -9.47
C THR A 648 17.62 -21.58 -10.43
N TYR A 649 17.93 -20.36 -9.97
CA TYR A 649 18.41 -19.26 -10.81
C TYR A 649 19.78 -18.70 -10.40
N GLY A 650 20.28 -19.01 -9.20
CA GLY A 650 21.50 -18.43 -8.64
C GLY A 650 22.74 -18.60 -9.52
N ASP A 651 22.95 -19.81 -10.06
CA ASP A 651 24.09 -20.13 -10.92
C ASP A 651 23.78 -19.96 -12.42
N MET A 652 22.58 -19.49 -12.78
CA MET A 652 22.15 -19.39 -14.17
C MET A 652 22.75 -18.13 -14.81
N SER A 653 23.64 -18.33 -15.78
CA SER A 653 24.16 -17.21 -16.59
C SER A 653 23.13 -16.75 -17.63
N LEU A 654 23.27 -15.50 -18.08
CA LEU A 654 22.43 -14.96 -19.16
C LEU A 654 22.54 -15.78 -20.45
N SER A 655 23.72 -16.30 -20.78
CA SER A 655 23.89 -17.15 -21.97
C SER A 655 23.17 -18.50 -21.83
N GLN A 656 23.20 -19.12 -20.64
CA GLN A 656 22.46 -20.35 -20.36
C GLN A 656 20.94 -20.12 -20.40
N ALA A 657 20.46 -18.99 -19.89
CA ALA A 657 19.05 -18.62 -19.96
C ALA A 657 18.58 -18.47 -21.42
N LEU A 658 19.35 -17.75 -22.24
CA LEU A 658 19.06 -17.57 -23.67
C LEU A 658 19.10 -18.90 -24.43
N ASP A 659 20.06 -19.77 -24.12
CA ASP A 659 20.16 -21.11 -24.72
C ASP A 659 18.97 -21.99 -24.33
N GLY A 660 18.56 -21.97 -23.05
CA GLY A 660 17.40 -22.69 -22.55
C GLY A 660 16.10 -22.30 -23.25
N ILE A 661 15.88 -21.00 -23.49
CA ILE A 661 14.71 -20.52 -24.24
C ILE A 661 14.73 -21.01 -25.69
N LYS A 662 15.91 -21.02 -26.33
CA LYS A 662 16.05 -21.33 -27.75
C LYS A 662 16.01 -22.83 -28.04
N ASN A 663 16.74 -23.62 -27.25
CA ASN A 663 16.99 -25.03 -27.51
C ASN A 663 16.08 -25.96 -26.70
N ASN A 664 15.57 -25.54 -25.53
CA ASN A 664 14.75 -26.35 -24.63
C ASN A 664 13.45 -25.64 -24.20
N PRO A 665 12.62 -25.13 -25.14
CA PRO A 665 11.48 -24.26 -24.82
C PRO A 665 10.45 -24.92 -23.91
N SER A 666 10.13 -26.21 -24.10
CA SER A 666 9.16 -26.90 -23.24
C SER A 666 9.61 -27.02 -21.78
N GLN A 667 10.90 -27.27 -21.55
CA GLN A 667 11.46 -27.34 -20.20
C GLN A 667 11.52 -25.94 -19.57
N TRP A 668 11.85 -24.93 -20.38
CA TRP A 668 11.85 -23.54 -19.94
C TRP A 668 10.44 -23.08 -19.51
N ASP A 669 9.43 -23.34 -20.34
CA ASP A 669 8.04 -22.99 -20.04
C ASP A 669 7.54 -23.68 -18.78
N TRP A 670 7.88 -24.96 -18.58
CA TRP A 670 7.55 -25.66 -17.35
C TRP A 670 8.20 -25.01 -16.12
N ARG A 671 9.51 -24.69 -16.20
CA ARG A 671 10.25 -24.03 -15.11
C ARG A 671 9.62 -22.68 -14.75
N ILE A 672 9.25 -21.89 -15.75
CA ILE A 672 8.59 -20.60 -15.54
C ILE A 672 7.24 -20.77 -14.85
N LYS A 673 6.39 -21.68 -15.33
CA LYS A 673 5.07 -21.93 -14.72
C LYS A 673 5.17 -22.44 -13.29
N ASP A 674 6.09 -23.37 -13.03
CA ASP A 674 6.40 -23.86 -11.68
C ASP A 674 6.83 -22.71 -10.77
N ALA A 675 7.75 -21.84 -11.23
CA ALA A 675 8.24 -20.71 -10.46
C ALA A 675 7.13 -19.69 -10.16
N MET A 676 6.27 -19.36 -11.14
CA MET A 676 5.13 -18.46 -10.94
C MET A 676 4.16 -18.96 -9.85
N SER A 677 4.00 -20.29 -9.72
CA SER A 677 3.12 -20.90 -8.72
C SER A 677 3.67 -20.90 -7.29
N LYS A 678 4.98 -20.66 -7.13
CA LYS A 678 5.70 -20.71 -5.85
C LYS A 678 5.87 -19.35 -5.18
N VAL A 679 5.57 -18.24 -5.87
CA VAL A 679 5.69 -16.89 -5.28
C VAL A 679 4.58 -16.69 -4.24
N LEU A 680 5.02 -16.52 -2.99
CA LEU A 680 4.14 -16.39 -1.83
C LEU A 680 3.68 -14.94 -1.62
N SER A 681 2.38 -14.79 -1.32
CA SER A 681 1.77 -13.54 -0.86
C SER A 681 2.14 -13.23 0.61
N TRP A 682 1.84 -12.01 1.07
CA TRP A 682 1.95 -11.63 2.49
C TRP A 682 1.25 -12.60 3.46
N ASP A 683 0.20 -13.30 3.02
CA ASP A 683 -0.58 -14.26 3.81
C ASP A 683 0.13 -15.57 4.20
N ALA A 684 1.34 -15.79 3.73
CA ALA A 684 2.09 -17.02 3.93
C ALA A 684 3.20 -16.82 4.98
N GLU A 685 4.45 -17.15 4.63
CA GLU A 685 5.61 -17.17 5.54
C GLU A 685 5.82 -15.84 6.29
N CYS A 686 5.52 -14.71 5.64
CA CYS A 686 5.62 -13.40 6.29
C CYS A 686 4.61 -13.27 7.43
N TYR A 687 3.31 -13.49 7.18
CA TYR A 687 2.29 -13.48 8.23
C TYR A 687 2.61 -14.47 9.35
N ASP A 688 2.94 -15.72 9.02
CA ASP A 688 3.16 -16.79 10.02
C ASP A 688 4.30 -16.45 10.98
N LEU A 689 5.42 -15.94 10.46
CA LEU A 689 6.57 -15.53 11.26
C LEU A 689 6.24 -14.35 12.20
N HIS A 690 5.52 -13.34 11.70
CA HIS A 690 5.12 -12.18 12.51
C HIS A 690 4.12 -12.59 13.59
N TRP A 691 3.13 -13.40 13.22
CA TRP A 691 2.15 -13.97 14.15
C TRP A 691 2.81 -14.75 15.27
N GLU A 692 3.77 -15.62 14.94
CA GLU A 692 4.55 -16.37 15.93
C GLU A 692 5.33 -15.43 16.85
N ALA A 693 6.03 -14.43 16.29
CA ALA A 693 6.77 -13.45 17.05
C ALA A 693 5.88 -12.68 18.03
N TYR A 694 4.71 -12.21 17.58
CA TYR A 694 3.74 -11.52 18.43
C TYR A 694 3.18 -12.43 19.52
N SER A 695 2.84 -13.68 19.16
CA SER A 695 2.28 -14.66 20.08
C SER A 695 3.25 -15.07 21.18
N VAL A 696 4.55 -15.10 20.87
CA VAL A 696 5.62 -15.34 21.86
C VAL A 696 5.74 -14.16 22.81
N ILE A 697 5.85 -12.93 22.30
CA ILE A 697 6.07 -11.77 23.17
C ILE A 697 4.86 -11.45 24.04
N ARG A 698 3.64 -11.65 23.55
CA ARG A 698 2.40 -11.45 24.32
C ARG A 698 2.35 -12.26 25.62
N LYS A 699 3.07 -13.38 25.69
CA LYS A 699 3.11 -14.27 26.87
C LYS A 699 4.17 -13.88 27.90
N LEU A 700 5.12 -13.01 27.52
CA LEU A 700 6.07 -12.37 28.45
C LEU A 700 5.32 -11.31 29.23
#